data_AF-A0A7V1I2Q8-F1
#
_entry.id   AF-A0A7V1I2Q8-F1
#
_cell.length_a   1.000
_cell.length_b   1.000
_cell.length_c   1.000
_cell.angle_alpha   90.00
_cell.angle_beta   90.00
_cell.angle_gamma   90.00
#
_symmetry.space_group_name_H-M   'P 1'
#
loop_
_entity.id
_entity.type
_entity.pdbx_description
1 polymer ?
#
loop_
_entity_poly.entity_id
_entity_poly.type
_entity_poly.pdbx_seq_one_letter_code
_entity_poly.pdbx_strand_id
1 'polypeptide(L)'
;MKIITTHLHADFDCLASMVAARKLYPDAQLVFPGSQEKNVREYLAQTDFQVSYRKLKNLSFGSVRQVIIVDASTKKRVGALARLVEKDGVKVHLYDHHVSAKIDIPHELAVIRERGSTVTIFCELLRERGVSLTKAEATLMAMGLYEDTGSLTFSSVCPADFDAARWLLEQGADLNAVSVSILRELTSLQIEMLNRLIKNLDYEQVGSVTVAYSTASTPRYIGDLAVIANKLMDAETLSALFVLVRMGDRISLIARSRVEGVDVGQVTAKMGGGGHPSAASATIKDITLPQAAALLKRSLKETLEHSMNAKEMMIERVIAVQPGFTIAQAKKLMTRFDIGGAPALDNGKVVGLITMQIIEKAIYLQMEDKPVSDFMINEFSTVTPDTPFQKVEELILGKRQKLAPVVDPSTGEMTGIISRGIVLNKLYGDSLFKPPLKGAGGYQIRHPQSKNVEGLIKELMPESILKLFELVAKVADENGYTAYVVGGFTRDLLLRTRSVDVDIVIEGDGVDFARKLAEKVKGRVHPHKKFKTAIVIMPDGFKLDVATARIEYYAHPAALPTVETSAIRNDLFRRDFSINAMAIRLNGAKANTLIDYFGGQADLKTHSLRVLHNLSFVEDPTRAYRAVRFEHRYGFTMGKQTISLLK
;
A
#
# COMPACT_ATOMS: atom_id res chain seq x y z
N MET A 1 -28.92 12.64 35.13
CA MET A 1 -28.39 13.62 34.17
C MET A 1 -27.73 12.91 33.00
N LYS A 2 -27.69 13.56 31.84
CA LYS A 2 -26.96 13.11 30.65
C LYS A 2 -25.66 13.91 30.53
N ILE A 3 -24.58 13.28 30.10
CA ILE A 3 -23.31 13.95 29.85
C ILE A 3 -22.80 13.66 28.44
N ILE A 4 -22.11 14.62 27.85
CA ILE A 4 -21.33 14.45 26.62
C ILE A 4 -19.86 14.54 27.00
N THR A 5 -19.05 13.59 26.53
CA THR A 5 -17.61 13.53 26.79
C THR A 5 -16.84 13.05 25.56
N THR A 6 -15.52 13.11 25.63
CA THR A 6 -14.59 12.76 24.55
C THR A 6 -13.35 12.06 25.13
N HIS A 7 -12.23 12.00 24.41
CA HIS A 7 -10.96 11.48 24.91
C HIS A 7 -10.13 12.48 25.74
N LEU A 8 -9.12 11.96 26.44
CA LEU A 8 -8.06 12.72 27.11
C LEU A 8 -7.24 13.51 26.08
N HIS A 9 -6.81 14.73 26.41
CA HIS A 9 -6.13 15.63 25.46
C HIS A 9 -7.03 16.01 24.29
N ALA A 10 -8.21 16.57 24.60
CA ALA A 10 -9.20 16.95 23.60
C ALA A 10 -8.68 18.04 22.64
N ASP A 11 -8.78 17.78 21.34
CA ASP A 11 -8.48 18.67 20.21
C ASP A 11 -9.75 19.38 19.69
N PHE A 12 -9.70 20.01 18.50
CA PHE A 12 -10.89 20.66 17.95
C PHE A 12 -11.95 19.68 17.47
N ASP A 13 -11.60 18.49 16.94
CA ASP A 13 -12.62 17.50 16.53
C ASP A 13 -13.42 17.04 17.75
N CYS A 14 -12.74 16.81 18.87
CA CYS A 14 -13.34 16.57 20.17
C CYS A 14 -14.32 17.67 20.58
N LEU A 15 -13.85 18.91 20.71
CA LEU A 15 -14.67 20.03 21.21
C LEU A 15 -15.85 20.29 20.27
N ALA A 16 -15.60 20.30 18.96
CA ALA A 16 -16.63 20.49 17.93
C ALA A 16 -17.68 19.40 17.97
N SER A 17 -17.26 18.13 18.03
CA SER A 17 -18.16 16.99 18.12
C SER A 17 -18.97 17.00 19.42
N MET A 18 -18.40 17.46 20.54
CA MET A 18 -19.14 17.62 21.79
C MET A 18 -20.24 18.70 21.66
N VAL A 19 -19.94 19.82 21.01
CA VAL A 19 -20.92 20.89 20.75
C VAL A 19 -22.00 20.42 19.76
N ALA A 20 -21.61 19.71 18.71
CA ALA A 20 -22.53 19.14 17.74
C ALA A 20 -23.45 18.08 18.36
N ALA A 21 -22.91 17.20 19.21
CA ALA A 21 -23.70 16.23 19.97
C ALA A 21 -24.73 16.91 20.88
N ARG A 22 -24.41 18.05 21.49
CA ARG A 22 -25.39 18.79 22.32
C ARG A 22 -26.62 19.24 21.53
N LYS A 23 -26.50 19.46 20.22
CA LYS A 23 -27.66 19.75 19.36
C LYS A 23 -28.60 18.54 19.23
N LEU A 24 -28.07 17.32 19.33
CA LEU A 24 -28.85 16.07 19.36
C LEU A 24 -29.33 15.71 20.78
N TYR A 25 -28.62 16.17 21.81
CA TYR A 25 -28.90 15.93 23.22
C TYR A 25 -28.94 17.26 24.01
N PRO A 26 -29.99 18.09 23.86
CA PRO A 26 -30.02 19.47 24.39
C PRO A 26 -29.93 19.56 25.91
N ASP A 27 -30.34 18.50 26.62
CA ASP A 27 -30.33 18.40 28.08
C ASP A 27 -29.01 17.83 28.65
N ALA A 28 -28.05 17.48 27.78
CA ALA A 28 -26.77 16.91 28.20
C ALA A 28 -25.71 17.98 28.51
N GLN A 29 -24.91 17.72 29.55
CA GLN A 29 -23.82 18.60 29.97
C GLN A 29 -22.48 18.15 29.38
N LEU A 30 -21.70 19.08 28.82
CA LEU A 30 -20.36 18.81 28.32
C LEU A 30 -19.39 18.62 29.49
N VAL A 31 -18.62 17.52 29.46
CA VAL A 31 -17.63 17.19 30.48
C VAL A 31 -16.37 16.66 29.81
N PHE A 32 -15.25 17.35 29.99
CA PHE A 32 -13.95 16.84 29.56
C PHE A 32 -13.44 15.78 30.55
N PRO A 33 -12.91 14.64 30.07
CA PRO A 33 -12.32 13.61 30.93
C PRO A 33 -10.97 14.03 31.53
N GLY A 34 -10.30 15.03 30.93
CA GLY A 34 -8.97 15.49 31.29
C GLY A 34 -8.65 16.89 30.73
N SER A 35 -7.37 17.18 30.52
CA SER A 35 -6.92 18.43 29.90
C SER A 35 -7.24 18.46 28.40
N GLN A 36 -7.44 19.67 27.85
CA GLN A 36 -7.53 19.92 26.42
C GLN A 36 -6.14 20.22 25.84
N GLU A 37 -6.00 20.08 24.52
CA GLU A 37 -4.84 20.55 23.78
C GLU A 37 -4.65 22.07 23.91
N LYS A 38 -3.44 22.55 23.62
CA LYS A 38 -3.07 23.96 23.83
C LYS A 38 -3.96 24.91 23.01
N ASN A 39 -4.14 24.62 21.73
CA ASN A 39 -4.97 25.37 20.79
C ASN A 39 -6.43 25.47 21.26
N VAL A 40 -7.03 24.37 21.72
CA VAL A 40 -8.40 24.37 22.25
C VAL A 40 -8.52 25.21 23.51
N ARG A 41 -7.53 25.15 24.43
CA ARG A 41 -7.53 26.00 25.63
C ARG A 41 -7.40 27.48 25.28
N GLU A 42 -6.53 27.81 24.33
CA GLU A 42 -6.34 29.19 23.86
C GLU A 42 -7.61 29.71 23.19
N TYR A 43 -8.23 28.90 22.33
CA TYR A 43 -9.50 29.22 21.70
C TYR A 43 -10.61 29.48 22.75
N LEU A 44 -10.80 28.57 23.70
CA LEU A 44 -11.80 28.71 24.77
C LEU A 44 -11.53 29.91 25.70
N ALA A 45 -10.29 30.40 25.79
CA ALA A 45 -9.92 31.56 26.59
C ALA A 45 -10.09 32.89 25.83
N GLN A 46 -9.99 32.86 24.50
CA GLN A 46 -10.00 34.06 23.64
C GLN A 46 -11.35 34.31 22.96
N THR A 47 -12.19 33.29 22.85
CA THR A 47 -13.48 33.41 22.16
C THR A 47 -14.59 33.92 23.08
N ASP A 48 -15.43 34.81 22.53
CA ASP A 48 -16.71 35.19 23.16
C ASP A 48 -17.75 34.06 23.09
N PHE A 49 -17.49 33.01 22.30
CA PHE A 49 -18.34 31.84 22.20
C PHE A 49 -18.27 30.99 23.48
N GLN A 50 -19.18 31.25 24.42
CA GLN A 50 -19.22 30.53 25.70
C GLN A 50 -19.74 29.10 25.54
N VAL A 51 -18.81 28.16 25.34
CA VAL A 51 -19.10 26.73 25.52
C VAL A 51 -19.19 26.43 27.02
N SER A 52 -20.41 26.34 27.54
CA SER A 52 -20.61 25.90 28.93
C SER A 52 -20.26 24.42 29.10
N TYR A 53 -19.19 24.15 29.86
CA TYR A 53 -18.77 22.81 30.25
C TYR A 53 -18.60 22.70 31.77
N ARG A 54 -18.81 21.50 32.30
CA ARG A 54 -18.66 21.20 33.73
C ARG A 54 -17.30 20.59 34.00
N LYS A 55 -16.58 21.13 34.99
CA LYS A 55 -15.33 20.51 35.47
C LYS A 55 -15.63 19.13 36.06
N LEU A 56 -14.82 18.14 35.71
CA LEU A 56 -14.98 16.74 36.15
C LEU A 56 -15.13 16.60 37.67
N LYS A 57 -14.36 17.38 38.45
CA LYS A 57 -14.43 17.40 39.93
C LYS A 57 -15.79 17.82 40.50
N ASN A 58 -16.61 18.53 39.72
CA ASN A 58 -17.94 19.00 40.11
C ASN A 58 -19.06 18.07 39.60
N LEU A 59 -18.71 16.91 39.05
CA LEU A 59 -19.67 15.94 38.53
C LEU A 59 -20.03 14.91 39.60
N SER A 60 -21.33 14.78 39.90
CA SER A 60 -21.83 13.70 40.74
C SER A 60 -22.06 12.42 39.92
N PHE A 61 -21.05 11.54 39.92
CA PHE A 61 -21.03 10.26 39.19
C PHE A 61 -22.29 9.41 39.45
N GLY A 62 -22.84 9.46 40.67
CA GLY A 62 -24.02 8.68 41.05
C GLY A 62 -25.31 9.06 40.31
N SER A 63 -25.40 10.28 39.80
CA SER A 63 -26.61 10.83 39.17
C SER A 63 -26.60 10.77 37.64
N VAL A 64 -25.53 10.28 37.03
CA VAL A 64 -25.42 10.10 35.57
C VAL A 64 -26.26 8.88 35.15
N ARG A 65 -27.10 9.06 34.14
CA ARG A 65 -28.00 8.01 33.59
C ARG A 65 -27.72 7.71 32.12
N GLN A 66 -27.05 8.63 31.42
CA GLN A 66 -26.63 8.44 30.04
C GLN A 66 -25.30 9.17 29.77
N VAL A 67 -24.42 8.53 29.02
CA VAL A 67 -23.13 9.06 28.58
C VAL A 67 -23.09 9.02 27.05
N ILE A 68 -22.88 10.18 26.45
CA ILE A 68 -22.63 10.33 25.02
C ILE A 68 -21.13 10.54 24.87
N ILE A 69 -20.47 9.67 24.11
CA ILE A 69 -19.03 9.73 23.87
C ILE A 69 -18.84 10.04 22.40
N VAL A 70 -18.06 11.08 22.14
CA VAL A 70 -17.66 11.48 20.80
C VAL A 70 -16.16 11.29 20.65
N ASP A 71 -15.72 10.94 19.44
CA ASP A 71 -14.31 10.81 19.06
C ASP A 71 -13.48 9.89 19.98
N ALA A 72 -14.14 8.91 20.60
CA ALA A 72 -13.47 7.95 21.47
C ALA A 72 -14.23 6.62 21.53
N SER A 73 -13.53 5.56 21.15
CA SER A 73 -14.04 4.18 21.15
C SER A 73 -13.44 3.29 22.24
N THR A 74 -12.46 3.78 23.01
CA THR A 74 -11.77 2.97 24.04
C THR A 74 -11.83 3.55 25.46
N LYS A 75 -12.01 2.70 26.47
CA LYS A 75 -12.04 3.05 27.90
C LYS A 75 -10.82 3.85 28.32
N LYS A 76 -9.64 3.47 27.84
CA LYS A 76 -8.37 4.16 28.12
C LYS A 76 -8.42 5.61 27.67
N ARG A 77 -9.01 5.90 26.51
CA ARG A 77 -9.11 7.26 25.96
C ARG A 77 -10.07 8.14 26.77
N VAL A 78 -11.12 7.59 27.39
CA VAL A 78 -12.10 8.37 28.18
C VAL A 78 -11.68 8.55 29.65
N GLY A 79 -10.59 7.92 30.08
CA GLY A 79 -9.94 8.16 31.38
C GLY A 79 -10.86 7.93 32.59
N ALA A 80 -10.91 8.90 33.50
CA ALA A 80 -11.65 8.76 34.77
C ALA A 80 -13.18 8.64 34.64
N LEU A 81 -13.73 8.86 33.45
CA LEU A 81 -15.15 8.64 33.14
C LEU A 81 -15.44 7.20 32.68
N ALA A 82 -14.41 6.36 32.47
CA ALA A 82 -14.58 4.94 32.11
C ALA A 82 -15.42 4.16 33.15
N ARG A 83 -15.32 4.51 34.43
CA ARG A 83 -16.16 3.92 35.50
C ARG A 83 -17.67 4.19 35.35
N LEU A 84 -18.08 5.19 34.56
CA LEU A 84 -19.49 5.47 34.31
C LEU A 84 -20.06 4.56 33.22
N VAL A 85 -19.26 4.23 32.21
CA VAL A 85 -19.70 3.36 31.10
C VAL A 85 -19.79 1.89 31.52
N GLU A 86 -19.16 1.52 32.62
CA GLU A 86 -19.23 0.16 33.19
C GLU A 86 -20.35 0.00 34.23
N LYS A 87 -21.04 1.08 34.60
CA LYS A 87 -22.04 1.05 35.66
C LYS A 87 -23.39 0.59 35.14
N ASP A 88 -23.96 -0.42 35.80
CA ASP A 88 -25.31 -0.92 35.49
C ASP A 88 -26.37 0.20 35.54
N GLY A 89 -27.21 0.24 34.51
CA GLY A 89 -28.28 1.22 34.34
C GLY A 89 -27.85 2.58 33.77
N VAL A 90 -26.59 2.71 33.31
CA VAL A 90 -26.14 3.87 32.54
C VAL A 90 -26.15 3.54 31.05
N LYS A 91 -26.91 4.33 30.27
CA LYS A 91 -26.97 4.20 28.81
C LYS A 91 -25.75 4.83 28.15
N VAL A 92 -25.16 4.20 27.14
CA VAL A 92 -23.96 4.74 26.47
C VAL A 92 -24.18 4.83 24.96
N HIS A 93 -23.98 6.03 24.40
CA HIS A 93 -24.03 6.29 22.96
C HIS A 93 -22.66 6.71 22.47
N LEU A 94 -22.14 6.05 21.43
CA LEU A 94 -20.83 6.30 20.85
C LEU A 94 -20.96 6.93 19.46
N TYR A 95 -20.11 7.92 19.17
CA TYR A 95 -19.93 8.52 17.85
C TYR A 95 -18.42 8.63 17.59
N ASP A 96 -17.92 7.96 16.56
CA ASP A 96 -16.48 7.91 16.29
C ASP A 96 -16.24 7.66 14.79
N HIS A 97 -15.19 8.24 14.21
CA HIS A 97 -14.80 7.98 12.82
C HIS A 97 -13.75 6.87 12.65
N HIS A 98 -13.16 6.39 13.76
CA HIS A 98 -12.13 5.33 13.76
C HIS A 98 -12.72 3.92 13.61
N VAL A 99 -12.91 3.43 12.37
CA VAL A 99 -13.49 2.09 12.10
C VAL A 99 -12.56 0.93 12.48
N SER A 100 -11.24 1.14 12.45
CA SER A 100 -10.24 0.12 12.80
C SER A 100 -9.95 0.02 14.30
N ALA A 101 -10.49 0.92 15.12
CA ALA A 101 -10.26 0.93 16.55
C ALA A 101 -11.03 -0.23 17.22
N LYS A 102 -10.34 -0.96 18.11
CA LYS A 102 -10.98 -1.98 18.95
C LYS A 102 -11.91 -1.29 19.94
N ILE A 103 -13.22 -1.36 19.73
CA ILE A 103 -14.21 -0.80 20.64
C ILE A 103 -14.30 -1.69 21.87
N ASP A 104 -13.94 -1.16 23.04
CA ASP A 104 -14.00 -1.89 24.33
C ASP A 104 -15.01 -1.28 25.31
N ILE A 105 -15.77 -0.28 24.89
CA ILE A 105 -16.80 0.40 25.69
C ILE A 105 -18.17 -0.26 25.45
N PRO A 106 -18.86 -0.76 26.51
CA PRO A 106 -20.24 -1.21 26.40
C PRO A 106 -21.16 -0.07 25.95
N HIS A 107 -22.02 -0.32 24.96
CA HIS A 107 -22.85 0.72 24.34
C HIS A 107 -24.25 0.22 23.94
N GLU A 108 -25.22 1.13 24.02
CA GLU A 108 -26.60 0.94 23.51
C GLU A 108 -26.71 1.40 22.06
N LEU A 109 -26.00 2.47 21.71
CA LEU A 109 -25.92 3.01 20.35
C LEU A 109 -24.45 3.25 19.99
N ALA A 110 -24.04 2.86 18.78
CA ALA A 110 -22.78 3.27 18.20
C ALA A 110 -22.98 3.71 16.75
N VAL A 111 -22.59 4.94 16.46
CA VAL A 111 -22.55 5.49 15.09
C VAL A 111 -21.08 5.65 14.73
N ILE A 112 -20.55 4.64 14.03
CA ILE A 112 -19.15 4.60 13.62
C ILE A 112 -19.10 4.57 12.11
N ARG A 113 -18.47 5.58 11.50
CA ARG A 113 -18.41 5.75 10.03
C ARG A 113 -16.98 6.06 9.63
N GLU A 114 -16.50 5.45 8.55
CA GLU A 114 -15.22 5.82 7.97
C GLU A 114 -15.33 7.22 7.35
N ARG A 115 -14.87 8.23 8.09
CA ARG A 115 -14.87 9.66 7.72
C ARG A 115 -13.55 10.29 8.10
N GLY A 116 -13.24 11.44 7.51
CA GLY A 116 -12.04 12.20 7.84
C GLY A 116 -12.09 12.89 9.21
N SER A 117 -13.27 13.01 9.84
CA SER A 117 -13.45 13.51 11.21
C SER A 117 -14.78 13.03 11.84
N THR A 118 -14.88 13.07 13.16
CA THR A 118 -16.16 12.83 13.86
C THR A 118 -17.16 13.96 13.59
N VAL A 119 -16.70 15.20 13.39
CA VAL A 119 -17.55 16.32 12.95
C VAL A 119 -18.31 16.00 11.67
N THR A 120 -17.70 15.33 10.70
CA THR A 120 -18.37 14.96 9.44
C THR A 120 -19.62 14.11 9.70
N ILE A 121 -19.52 13.16 10.63
CA ILE A 121 -20.64 12.31 11.05
C ILE A 121 -21.75 13.18 11.65
N PHE A 122 -21.42 14.14 12.51
CA PHE A 122 -22.41 15.04 13.08
C PHE A 122 -23.03 15.97 12.05
N CYS A 123 -22.28 16.44 11.05
CA CYS A 123 -22.83 17.23 9.95
C CYS A 123 -23.92 16.45 9.19
N GLU A 124 -23.65 15.19 8.85
CA GLU A 124 -24.63 14.30 8.23
C GLU A 124 -25.90 14.17 9.10
N LEU A 125 -25.73 13.84 10.40
CA LEU A 125 -26.84 13.63 11.33
C LEU A 125 -27.68 14.89 11.59
N LEU A 126 -27.04 16.06 11.70
CA LEU A 126 -27.73 17.32 11.94
C LEU A 126 -28.49 17.77 10.69
N ARG A 127 -27.91 17.59 9.51
CA ARG A 127 -28.57 17.88 8.24
C ARG A 127 -29.78 16.99 8.01
N GLU A 128 -29.66 15.68 8.27
CA GLU A 128 -30.77 14.72 8.19
C GLU A 128 -31.95 15.10 9.11
N ARG A 129 -31.66 15.70 10.27
CA ARG A 129 -32.67 16.13 11.25
C ARG A 129 -33.14 17.57 11.07
N GLY A 130 -32.66 18.28 10.04
CA GLY A 130 -33.02 19.68 9.80
C GLY A 130 -32.58 20.64 10.91
N VAL A 131 -31.50 20.33 11.64
CA VAL A 131 -31.00 21.17 12.74
C VAL A 131 -30.07 22.24 12.18
N SER A 132 -30.37 23.51 12.46
CA SER A 132 -29.54 24.65 12.07
C SER A 132 -28.44 24.96 13.09
N LEU A 133 -27.33 25.51 12.59
CA LEU A 133 -26.20 25.95 13.38
C LEU A 133 -26.14 27.47 13.46
N THR A 134 -25.68 28.00 14.59
CA THR A 134 -25.23 29.40 14.65
C THR A 134 -23.90 29.56 13.92
N LYS A 135 -23.56 30.79 13.52
CA LYS A 135 -22.26 31.11 12.89
C LYS A 135 -21.08 30.58 13.70
N ALA A 136 -21.13 30.73 15.03
CA ALA A 136 -20.08 30.29 15.94
C ALA A 136 -20.00 28.76 16.03
N GLU A 137 -21.15 28.06 16.10
CA GLU A 137 -21.18 26.59 16.07
C GLU A 137 -20.64 26.04 14.74
N ALA A 138 -21.06 26.62 13.61
CA ALA A 138 -20.60 26.21 12.29
C ALA A 138 -19.07 26.45 12.13
N THR A 139 -18.58 27.57 12.63
CA THR A 139 -17.14 27.90 12.62
C THR A 139 -16.34 26.91 13.48
N LEU A 140 -16.80 26.59 14.69
CA LEU A 140 -16.13 25.62 15.56
C LEU A 140 -16.13 24.21 14.94
N MET A 141 -17.25 23.80 14.34
CA MET A 141 -17.33 22.53 13.62
C MET A 141 -16.37 22.52 12.43
N ALA A 142 -16.27 23.62 11.67
CA ALA A 142 -15.27 23.73 10.62
C ALA A 142 -13.84 23.63 11.16
N MET A 143 -13.55 24.13 12.37
CA MET A 143 -12.24 23.95 13.00
C MET A 143 -11.90 22.48 13.24
N GLY A 144 -12.82 21.72 13.82
CA GLY A 144 -12.62 20.28 14.05
C GLY A 144 -12.43 19.50 12.75
N LEU A 145 -13.28 19.77 11.75
CA LEU A 145 -13.16 19.15 10.43
C LEU A 145 -11.81 19.44 9.77
N TYR A 146 -11.37 20.69 9.73
CA TYR A 146 -10.14 21.07 9.04
C TYR A 146 -8.88 20.62 9.80
N GLU A 147 -8.93 20.49 11.13
CA GLU A 147 -7.79 20.00 11.90
C GLU A 147 -7.53 18.53 11.59
N ASP A 148 -8.58 17.70 11.69
CA ASP A 148 -8.44 16.25 11.61
C ASP A 148 -8.25 15.73 10.18
N THR A 149 -8.71 16.51 9.19
CA THR A 149 -8.50 16.23 7.76
C THR A 149 -7.23 16.83 7.17
N GLY A 150 -6.44 17.56 7.96
CA GLY A 150 -5.27 18.28 7.47
C GLY A 150 -5.63 19.32 6.42
N SER A 151 -6.66 20.11 6.68
CA SER A 151 -7.27 21.04 5.73
C SER A 151 -7.74 20.34 4.44
N LEU A 152 -8.39 19.18 4.59
CA LEU A 152 -8.90 18.34 3.50
C LEU A 152 -7.81 17.75 2.58
N THR A 153 -6.58 17.56 3.08
CA THR A 153 -5.45 17.05 2.29
C THR A 153 -4.95 15.67 2.72
N PHE A 154 -5.35 15.17 3.90
CA PHE A 154 -4.93 13.84 4.35
C PHE A 154 -5.55 12.72 3.52
N SER A 155 -4.90 11.56 3.48
CA SER A 155 -5.37 10.41 2.71
C SER A 155 -6.64 9.76 3.29
N SER A 156 -6.98 10.08 4.54
CA SER A 156 -8.23 9.66 5.21
C SER A 156 -9.46 10.44 4.74
N VAL A 157 -9.28 11.54 4.00
CA VAL A 157 -10.37 12.42 3.54
C VAL A 157 -11.22 11.72 2.49
N CYS A 158 -12.54 11.84 2.64
CA CYS A 158 -13.55 11.27 1.76
C CYS A 158 -14.53 12.35 1.23
N PRO A 159 -15.35 12.04 0.21
CA PRO A 159 -16.31 13.02 -0.33
C PRO A 159 -17.26 13.64 0.69
N ALA A 160 -17.64 12.87 1.72
CA ALA A 160 -18.53 13.36 2.78
C ALA A 160 -17.89 14.49 3.62
N ASP A 161 -16.55 14.53 3.73
CA ASP A 161 -15.84 15.61 4.42
C ASP A 161 -15.94 16.93 3.63
N PHE A 162 -15.91 16.85 2.30
CA PHE A 162 -16.18 18.02 1.43
C PHE A 162 -17.63 18.48 1.52
N ASP A 163 -18.58 17.54 1.58
CA ASP A 163 -20.00 17.88 1.77
C ASP A 163 -20.25 18.52 3.15
N ALA A 164 -19.58 18.04 4.19
CA ALA A 164 -19.61 18.66 5.52
C ALA A 164 -19.01 20.06 5.49
N ALA A 165 -17.83 20.24 4.88
CA ALA A 165 -17.21 21.56 4.74
C ALA A 165 -18.14 22.54 3.99
N ARG A 166 -18.71 22.11 2.87
CA ARG A 166 -19.70 22.88 2.12
C ARG A 166 -20.88 23.28 3.00
N TRP A 167 -21.48 22.33 3.71
CA TRP A 167 -22.66 22.59 4.54
C TRP A 167 -22.34 23.55 5.69
N LEU A 168 -21.19 23.40 6.34
CA LEU A 168 -20.74 24.32 7.39
C LEU A 168 -20.55 25.75 6.87
N LEU A 169 -20.03 25.91 5.64
CA LEU A 169 -19.96 27.21 4.97
C LEU A 169 -21.33 27.78 4.67
N GLU A 170 -22.28 26.95 4.21
CA GLU A 170 -23.68 27.36 4.02
C GLU A 170 -24.34 27.80 5.34
N GLN A 171 -23.92 27.24 6.49
CA GLN A 171 -24.33 27.68 7.84
C GLN A 171 -23.57 28.92 8.35
N GLY A 172 -22.62 29.46 7.56
CA GLY A 172 -21.88 30.69 7.87
C GLY A 172 -20.53 30.50 8.56
N ALA A 173 -19.93 29.30 8.51
CA ALA A 173 -18.60 29.07 9.07
C ALA A 173 -17.55 30.08 8.55
N ASP A 174 -16.74 30.63 9.46
CA ASP A 174 -15.74 31.64 9.14
C ASP A 174 -14.36 30.99 8.89
N LEU A 175 -14.00 30.79 7.62
CA LEU A 175 -12.73 30.17 7.26
C LEU A 175 -11.50 30.98 7.67
N ASN A 176 -11.63 32.30 7.87
CA ASN A 176 -10.51 33.09 8.35
C ASN A 176 -10.22 32.74 9.82
N ALA A 177 -11.26 32.61 10.64
CA ALA A 177 -11.11 32.14 12.01
C ALA A 177 -10.54 30.70 12.07
N VAL A 178 -11.01 29.82 11.19
CA VAL A 178 -10.48 28.45 11.04
C VAL A 178 -8.98 28.47 10.71
N SER A 179 -8.61 29.24 9.68
CA SER A 179 -7.23 29.42 9.22
C SER A 179 -6.30 29.86 10.37
N VAL A 180 -6.67 30.92 11.09
CA VAL A 180 -5.88 31.44 12.23
C VAL A 180 -5.75 30.44 13.38
N SER A 181 -6.77 29.59 13.58
CA SER A 181 -6.79 28.63 14.71
C SER A 181 -6.08 27.32 14.40
N ILE A 182 -6.01 26.90 13.13
CA ILE A 182 -5.43 25.62 12.70
C ILE A 182 -4.02 25.79 12.12
N LEU A 183 -3.78 26.83 11.31
CA LEU A 183 -2.47 27.06 10.72
C LEU A 183 -1.50 27.49 11.81
N ARG A 184 -0.64 26.57 12.23
CA ARG A 184 0.51 26.88 13.07
C ARG A 184 1.50 27.72 12.28
N GLU A 185 1.33 29.03 12.33
CA GLU A 185 2.39 29.95 11.96
C GLU A 185 3.63 29.63 12.79
N LEU A 186 4.78 29.52 12.12
CA LEU A 186 6.03 29.33 12.84
C LEU A 186 6.33 30.60 13.61
N THR A 187 6.55 30.47 14.92
CA THR A 187 7.09 31.58 15.71
C THR A 187 8.44 32.02 15.15
N SER A 188 8.86 33.26 15.40
CA SER A 188 10.17 33.76 14.94
C SER A 188 11.34 32.87 15.40
N LEU A 189 11.22 32.27 16.60
CA LEU A 189 12.21 31.32 17.14
C LEU A 189 12.25 30.00 16.36
N GLN A 190 11.08 29.50 15.93
CA GLN A 190 10.99 28.30 15.10
C GLN A 190 11.45 28.58 13.66
N ILE A 191 11.20 29.76 13.11
CA ILE A 191 11.75 30.18 11.81
C ILE A 191 13.29 30.26 11.87
N GLU A 192 13.84 30.84 12.94
CA GLU A 192 15.28 30.89 13.14
C GLU A 192 15.88 29.47 13.21
N MET A 193 15.24 28.57 13.96
CA MET A 193 15.66 27.17 14.05
C MET A 193 15.55 26.44 12.71
N LEU A 194 14.47 26.63 11.96
CA LEU A 194 14.31 26.06 10.62
C LEU A 194 15.47 26.49 9.71
N ASN A 195 15.79 27.79 9.69
CA ASN A 195 16.89 28.33 8.89
C ASN A 195 18.25 27.72 9.31
N ARG A 196 18.50 27.56 10.61
CA ARG A 196 19.71 26.88 11.11
C ARG A 196 19.77 25.42 10.66
N LEU A 197 18.64 24.70 10.71
CA LEU A 197 18.58 23.30 10.31
C LEU A 197 18.78 23.13 8.80
N ILE A 198 18.23 24.03 7.97
CA ILE A 198 18.45 24.05 6.52
C ILE A 198 19.94 24.25 6.21
N LYS A 199 20.59 25.22 6.86
CA LYS A 199 22.01 25.51 6.64
C LYS A 199 22.95 24.37 7.07
N ASN A 200 22.55 23.60 8.07
CA ASN A 200 23.33 22.49 8.61
C ASN A 200 22.85 21.13 8.07
N LEU A 201 22.03 21.13 7.02
CA LEU A 201 21.55 19.91 6.40
C LEU A 201 22.70 19.23 5.68
N ASP A 202 22.95 17.98 6.04
CA ASP A 202 23.96 17.11 5.46
C ASP A 202 23.31 15.83 4.97
N TYR A 203 23.93 15.17 4.00
CA TYR A 203 23.39 13.99 3.33
C TYR A 203 24.36 12.83 3.42
N GLU A 204 23.85 11.66 3.79
CA GLU A 204 24.64 10.43 3.79
C GLU A 204 23.88 9.33 3.06
N GLN A 205 24.61 8.63 2.20
CA GLN A 205 24.10 7.45 1.53
C GLN A 205 24.26 6.25 2.46
N VAL A 206 23.16 5.66 2.94
CA VAL A 206 23.17 4.48 3.79
C VAL A 206 22.48 3.33 3.06
N GLY A 207 23.28 2.46 2.46
CA GLY A 207 22.80 1.47 1.49
C GLY A 207 22.23 2.17 0.25
N SER A 208 20.97 1.88 -0.07
CA SER A 208 20.27 2.47 -1.22
C SER A 208 19.51 3.75 -0.90
N VAL A 209 19.42 4.14 0.37
CA VAL A 209 18.63 5.30 0.80
C VAL A 209 19.54 6.48 1.10
N THR A 210 19.22 7.64 0.54
CA THR A 210 19.81 8.92 0.93
C THR A 210 19.11 9.42 2.19
N VAL A 211 19.87 9.58 3.27
CA VAL A 211 19.37 10.03 4.57
C VAL A 211 19.93 11.41 4.86
N ALA A 212 19.04 12.35 5.17
CA ALA A 212 19.40 13.70 5.55
C ALA A 212 19.56 13.80 7.07
N TYR A 213 20.55 14.57 7.50
CA TYR A 213 20.83 14.86 8.90
C TYR A 213 20.92 16.35 9.08
N SER A 214 20.42 16.85 10.20
CA SER A 214 20.71 18.22 10.59
C SER A 214 20.88 18.32 12.09
N THR A 215 21.83 19.17 12.49
CA THR A 215 22.10 19.41 13.90
C THR A 215 22.05 20.90 14.22
N ALA A 216 21.52 21.24 15.38
CA ALA A 216 21.48 22.62 15.85
C ALA A 216 21.63 22.70 17.37
N SER A 217 22.02 23.86 17.87
CA SER A 217 22.08 24.15 19.31
C SER A 217 21.44 25.51 19.59
N THR A 218 20.72 25.61 20.70
CA THR A 218 20.10 26.84 21.18
C THR A 218 20.04 26.86 22.71
N PRO A 219 20.24 28.03 23.35
CA PRO A 219 20.00 28.17 24.79
C PRO A 219 18.51 28.27 25.14
N ARG A 220 17.63 28.53 24.15
CA ARG A 220 16.18 28.69 24.35
C ARG A 220 15.45 27.39 24.06
N TYR A 221 14.45 27.08 24.86
CA TYR A 221 13.54 25.97 24.56
C TYR A 221 12.70 26.30 23.32
N ILE A 222 12.61 25.35 22.39
CA ILE A 222 11.78 25.45 21.18
C ILE A 222 10.73 24.35 21.24
N GLY A 223 9.46 24.75 21.35
CA GLY A 223 8.34 23.83 21.26
C GLY A 223 8.13 23.30 19.82
N ASP A 224 7.52 22.12 19.71
CA ASP A 224 7.07 21.54 18.44
C ASP A 224 8.14 21.39 17.35
N LEU A 225 9.35 20.94 17.71
CA LEU A 225 10.40 20.61 16.73
C LEU A 225 9.93 19.64 15.62
N ALA A 226 8.94 18.80 15.91
CA ALA A 226 8.26 17.94 14.94
C ALA A 226 7.68 18.71 13.75
N VAL A 227 7.10 19.89 13.98
CA VAL A 227 6.53 20.74 12.93
C VAL A 227 7.64 21.31 12.05
N ILE A 228 8.76 21.69 12.66
CA ILE A 228 9.94 22.19 11.94
C ILE A 228 10.54 21.09 11.06
N ALA A 229 10.69 19.87 11.59
CA ALA A 229 11.20 18.73 10.84
C ALA A 229 10.28 18.33 9.67
N ASN A 230 8.95 18.37 9.84
CA ASN A 230 8.01 18.14 8.75
C ASN A 230 8.13 19.21 7.65
N LYS A 231 8.18 20.49 8.01
CA LYS A 231 8.40 21.57 7.03
C LYS A 231 9.73 21.40 6.28
N LEU A 232 10.78 20.93 6.96
CA LEU A 232 12.06 20.65 6.33
C LEU A 232 11.98 19.46 5.36
N MET A 233 11.27 18.38 5.72
CA MET A 233 10.99 17.25 4.82
C MET A 233 10.27 17.69 3.54
N ASP A 234 9.33 18.62 3.65
CA ASP A 234 8.56 19.16 2.53
C ASP A 234 9.41 20.12 1.67
N ALA A 235 10.10 21.06 2.30
CA ALA A 235 10.87 22.11 1.62
C ALA A 235 12.02 21.53 0.76
N GLU A 236 12.73 20.54 1.28
CA GLU A 236 13.88 19.92 0.61
C GLU A 236 13.52 18.59 -0.09
N THR A 237 12.23 18.20 -0.09
CA THR A 237 11.74 16.94 -0.70
C THR A 237 12.49 15.68 -0.23
N LEU A 238 12.79 15.61 1.06
CA LEU A 238 13.63 14.55 1.64
C LEU A 238 12.91 13.20 1.72
N SER A 239 13.66 12.12 1.54
CA SER A 239 13.19 10.73 1.70
C SER A 239 13.20 10.29 3.18
N ALA A 240 14.26 10.61 3.90
CA ALA A 240 14.38 10.40 5.34
C ALA A 240 15.21 11.52 5.98
N LEU A 241 14.84 11.93 7.19
CA LEU A 241 15.44 13.04 7.92
C LEU A 241 15.61 12.69 9.39
N PHE A 242 16.79 12.97 9.94
CA PHE A 242 17.07 12.96 11.37
C PHE A 242 17.60 14.33 11.83
N VAL A 243 16.90 14.93 12.79
CA VAL A 243 17.23 16.24 13.35
C VAL A 243 17.62 16.09 14.81
N LEU A 244 18.83 16.54 15.18
CA LEU A 244 19.30 16.62 16.57
C LEU A 244 19.42 18.08 17.00
N VAL A 245 18.60 18.50 17.95
CA VAL A 245 18.65 19.87 18.49
C VAL A 245 19.00 19.84 19.97
N ARG A 246 20.15 20.44 20.32
CA ARG A 246 20.51 20.67 21.72
C ARG A 246 19.80 21.91 22.25
N MET A 247 19.04 21.74 23.32
CA MET A 247 18.34 22.78 24.06
C MET A 247 18.77 22.69 25.54
N GLY A 248 19.75 23.51 25.93
CA GLY A 248 20.35 23.42 27.27
C GLY A 248 21.13 22.12 27.51
N ASP A 249 20.71 21.34 28.50
CA ASP A 249 21.28 20.06 28.93
C ASP A 249 20.71 18.84 28.19
N ARG A 250 19.71 19.06 27.33
CA ARG A 250 19.01 17.99 26.60
C ARG A 250 19.24 18.09 25.10
N ILE A 251 19.27 16.95 24.44
CA ILE A 251 19.27 16.84 22.98
C ILE A 251 17.94 16.19 22.58
N SER A 252 17.17 16.88 21.75
CA SER A 252 15.96 16.33 21.16
C SER A 252 16.28 15.77 19.79
N LEU A 253 15.94 14.50 19.57
CA LEU A 253 16.02 13.82 18.28
C LEU A 253 14.61 13.75 17.69
N ILE A 254 14.45 14.25 16.48
CA ILE A 254 13.23 14.09 15.67
C ILE A 254 13.60 13.35 14.39
N ALA A 255 12.86 12.30 14.07
CA ALA A 255 13.10 11.49 12.88
C ALA A 255 11.84 11.37 12.02
N ARG A 256 12.01 11.42 10.69
CA ARG A 256 10.95 11.28 9.69
C ARG A 256 11.42 10.42 8.53
N SER A 257 10.53 9.60 8.00
CA SER A 257 10.76 8.79 6.80
C SER A 257 9.52 8.71 5.94
N ARG A 258 9.73 8.80 4.62
CA ARG A 258 8.75 8.49 3.57
C ARG A 258 9.03 7.14 2.89
N VAL A 259 10.06 6.42 3.35
CA VAL A 259 10.54 5.17 2.76
C VAL A 259 10.15 4.02 3.66
N GLU A 260 9.36 3.06 3.15
CA GLU A 260 8.90 1.89 3.92
C GLU A 260 10.07 1.05 4.46
N GLY A 261 11.23 1.08 3.80
CA GLY A 261 12.45 0.38 4.23
C GLY A 261 13.27 1.06 5.33
N VAL A 262 12.89 2.27 5.78
CA VAL A 262 13.60 3.00 6.85
C VAL A 262 12.67 3.21 8.03
N ASP A 263 12.71 2.28 8.98
CA ASP A 263 11.97 2.37 10.25
C ASP A 263 12.70 3.32 11.22
N VAL A 264 12.26 4.58 11.26
CA VAL A 264 12.85 5.57 12.17
C VAL A 264 12.48 5.34 13.64
N GLY A 265 11.41 4.59 13.90
CA GLY A 265 11.00 4.17 15.24
C GLY A 265 12.06 3.26 15.87
N GLN A 266 12.54 2.27 15.13
CA GLN A 266 13.60 1.36 15.60
C GLN A 266 14.92 2.09 15.88
N VAL A 267 15.30 3.05 15.02
CA VAL A 267 16.53 3.83 15.20
C VAL A 267 16.44 4.71 16.45
N THR A 268 15.32 5.41 16.63
CA THR A 268 15.12 6.27 17.80
C THR A 268 14.97 5.48 19.10
N ALA A 269 14.40 4.27 19.07
CA ALA A 269 14.29 3.38 20.23
C ALA A 269 15.67 3.03 20.84
N LYS A 270 16.68 2.79 19.99
CA LYS A 270 18.08 2.57 20.43
C LYS A 270 18.69 3.77 21.15
N MET A 271 18.09 4.95 21.02
CA MET A 271 18.52 6.21 21.65
C MET A 271 17.58 6.64 22.78
N GLY A 272 16.79 5.72 23.34
CA GLY A 272 15.87 5.98 24.44
C GLY A 272 14.58 6.71 24.02
N GLY A 273 14.25 6.67 22.72
CA GLY A 273 13.04 7.24 22.15
C GLY A 273 11.99 6.20 21.77
N GLY A 274 11.12 6.60 20.85
CA GLY A 274 10.11 5.74 20.25
C GLY A 274 9.23 6.48 19.25
N GLY A 275 8.42 5.73 18.51
CA GLY A 275 7.48 6.26 17.52
C GLY A 275 7.06 5.22 16.50
N HIS A 276 6.55 5.70 15.38
CA HIS A 276 6.15 4.90 14.22
C HIS A 276 7.30 4.78 13.21
N PRO A 277 7.25 3.79 12.28
CA PRO A 277 8.25 3.64 11.23
C PRO A 277 8.48 4.90 10.37
N SER A 278 7.46 5.74 10.22
CA SER A 278 7.52 7.00 9.44
C SER A 278 7.86 8.24 10.27
N ALA A 279 7.64 8.21 11.59
CA ALA A 279 7.79 9.38 12.45
C ALA A 279 8.07 8.97 13.89
N ALA A 280 9.21 9.43 14.42
CA ALA A 280 9.61 9.11 15.78
C ALA A 280 10.41 10.23 16.45
N SER A 281 10.62 10.11 17.76
CA SER A 281 11.40 11.08 18.54
C SER A 281 12.10 10.46 19.74
N ALA A 282 13.17 11.09 20.21
CA ALA A 282 13.88 10.72 21.43
C ALA A 282 14.35 11.97 22.19
N THR A 283 14.47 11.86 23.51
CA THR A 283 15.18 12.87 24.32
C THR A 283 16.42 12.23 24.91
N ILE A 284 17.58 12.75 24.53
CA ILE A 284 18.89 12.23 24.88
C ILE A 284 19.50 13.16 25.94
N LYS A 285 20.09 12.56 26.97
CA LYS A 285 20.77 13.23 28.08
C LYS A 285 22.20 12.70 28.23
N ASP A 286 23.00 13.43 28.99
CA ASP A 286 24.32 12.98 29.48
C ASP A 286 25.39 12.73 28.41
N ILE A 287 25.15 13.13 27.17
CA ILE A 287 26.12 13.11 26.07
C ILE A 287 26.10 14.42 25.27
N THR A 288 27.20 14.68 24.57
CA THR A 288 27.34 15.85 23.70
C THR A 288 26.62 15.66 22.38
N LEU A 289 26.28 16.77 21.69
CA LEU A 289 25.62 16.72 20.38
C LEU A 289 26.43 15.93 19.32
N PRO A 290 27.77 16.04 19.24
CA PRO A 290 28.57 15.18 18.36
C PRO A 290 28.50 13.69 18.72
N GLN A 291 28.49 13.35 20.00
CA GLN A 291 28.35 11.95 20.44
C GLN A 291 26.96 11.39 20.08
N ALA A 292 25.90 12.19 20.25
CA ALA A 292 24.55 11.82 19.85
C ALA A 292 24.46 11.61 18.32
N ALA A 293 25.09 12.47 17.52
CA ALA A 293 25.14 12.31 16.07
C ALA A 293 25.88 11.04 15.64
N ALA A 294 27.01 10.72 16.29
CA ALA A 294 27.76 9.48 16.02
C ALA A 294 26.95 8.23 16.39
N LEU A 295 26.28 8.23 17.55
CA LEU A 295 25.42 7.14 17.99
C LEU A 295 24.23 6.92 17.05
N LEU A 296 23.63 8.02 16.56
CA LEU A 296 22.56 7.97 15.58
C LEU A 296 23.02 7.31 14.28
N LYS A 297 24.14 7.76 13.70
CA LYS A 297 24.68 7.20 12.46
C LYS A 297 24.97 5.70 12.59
N ARG A 298 25.58 5.29 13.71
CA ARG A 298 25.81 3.87 14.02
C ARG A 298 24.49 3.08 14.11
N SER A 299 23.53 3.61 14.87
CA SER A 299 22.24 2.95 15.10
C SER A 299 21.47 2.75 13.79
N LEU A 300 21.49 3.76 12.92
CA LEU A 300 20.85 3.68 11.61
C LEU A 300 21.52 2.62 10.73
N LYS A 301 22.86 2.63 10.64
CA LYS A 301 23.60 1.65 9.84
C LYS A 301 23.27 0.22 10.26
N GLU A 302 23.31 -0.05 11.56
CA GLU A 302 22.91 -1.34 12.11
C GLU A 302 21.46 -1.70 11.76
N THR A 303 20.51 -0.77 11.90
CA THR A 303 19.09 -1.06 11.61
C THR A 303 18.84 -1.35 10.12
N LEU A 304 19.54 -0.67 9.21
CA LEU A 304 19.42 -0.91 7.77
C LEU A 304 20.19 -2.15 7.28
N GLU A 305 21.23 -2.59 7.99
CA GLU A 305 21.94 -3.85 7.72
C GLU A 305 21.09 -5.09 8.08
N HIS A 306 20.11 -4.94 8.98
CA HIS A 306 19.26 -6.05 9.45
C HIS A 306 17.86 -6.08 8.82
N SER A 307 17.55 -5.21 7.87
CA SER A 307 16.17 -5.04 7.37
C SER A 307 15.78 -5.98 6.22
N MET A 308 16.73 -6.69 5.59
CA MET A 308 16.43 -7.67 4.53
C MET A 308 17.58 -8.64 4.21
N ASN A 309 17.27 -9.93 4.09
CA ASN A 309 18.21 -10.98 3.66
C ASN A 309 17.88 -11.53 2.25
N ALA A 310 18.79 -12.34 1.70
CA ALA A 310 18.63 -12.96 0.39
C ALA A 310 17.35 -13.81 0.28
N LYS A 311 16.95 -14.51 1.35
CA LYS A 311 15.74 -15.35 1.40
C LYS A 311 14.46 -14.54 1.12
N GLU A 312 14.40 -13.31 1.59
CA GLU A 312 13.22 -12.44 1.43
C GLU A 312 13.04 -11.87 0.02
N MET A 313 14.04 -12.03 -0.87
CA MET A 313 14.00 -11.53 -2.25
C MET A 313 14.24 -12.59 -3.32
N MET A 314 14.73 -13.78 -2.96
CA MET A 314 15.04 -14.81 -3.93
C MET A 314 13.80 -15.39 -4.59
N ILE A 315 13.94 -15.82 -5.84
CA ILE A 315 12.97 -16.69 -6.48
C ILE A 315 13.33 -18.13 -6.11
N GLU A 316 12.42 -18.85 -5.45
CA GLU A 316 12.62 -20.24 -5.02
C GLU A 316 12.51 -21.23 -6.20
N ARG A 317 11.55 -21.02 -7.11
CA ARG A 317 11.37 -21.87 -8.31
C ARG A 317 12.28 -21.40 -9.44
N VAL A 318 13.48 -21.97 -9.49
CA VAL A 318 14.49 -21.57 -10.47
C VAL A 318 14.48 -22.48 -11.69
N ILE A 319 14.44 -21.87 -12.87
CA ILE A 319 14.67 -22.56 -14.12
C ILE A 319 16.18 -22.67 -14.32
N ALA A 320 16.67 -23.90 -14.37
CA ALA A 320 18.07 -24.22 -14.57
C ALA A 320 18.27 -24.99 -15.88
N VAL A 321 19.48 -24.93 -16.41
CA VAL A 321 19.94 -25.78 -17.51
C VAL A 321 20.81 -26.91 -16.96
N GLN A 322 20.90 -28.03 -17.68
CA GLN A 322 21.91 -29.04 -17.36
C GLN A 322 23.19 -28.75 -18.17
N PRO A 323 24.39 -29.02 -17.63
CA PRO A 323 25.65 -28.83 -18.35
C PRO A 323 25.69 -29.57 -19.70
N GLY A 324 25.05 -30.74 -19.77
CA GLY A 324 24.96 -31.55 -20.99
C GLY A 324 23.90 -31.11 -22.00
N PHE A 325 23.07 -30.11 -21.71
CA PHE A 325 22.13 -29.57 -22.70
C PHE A 325 22.90 -28.96 -23.86
N THR A 326 22.40 -29.10 -25.09
CA THR A 326 22.94 -28.33 -26.20
C THR A 326 22.56 -26.86 -26.08
N ILE A 327 23.35 -25.97 -26.71
CA ILE A 327 23.04 -24.53 -26.78
C ILE A 327 21.63 -24.31 -27.37
N ALA A 328 21.21 -25.09 -28.36
CA ALA A 328 19.85 -25.03 -28.92
C ALA A 328 18.77 -25.38 -27.87
N GLN A 329 18.99 -26.42 -27.07
CA GLN A 329 18.08 -26.81 -25.98
C GLN A 329 18.01 -25.74 -24.90
N ALA A 330 19.17 -25.18 -24.51
CA ALA A 330 19.25 -24.08 -23.56
C ALA A 330 18.54 -22.83 -24.09
N LYS A 331 18.72 -22.46 -25.36
CA LYS A 331 18.00 -21.35 -26.01
C LYS A 331 16.49 -21.56 -25.92
N LYS A 332 16.02 -22.75 -26.32
CA LYS A 332 14.60 -23.08 -26.31
C LYS A 332 14.02 -22.96 -24.90
N LEU A 333 14.71 -23.45 -23.88
CA LEU A 333 14.30 -23.34 -22.49
C LEU A 333 14.27 -21.88 -22.01
N MET A 334 15.35 -21.14 -22.25
CA MET A 334 15.49 -19.77 -21.75
C MET A 334 14.54 -18.80 -22.46
N THR A 335 14.31 -18.97 -23.76
CA THR A 335 13.28 -18.21 -24.49
C THR A 335 11.88 -18.59 -24.03
N ARG A 336 11.60 -19.88 -23.77
CA ARG A 336 10.29 -20.35 -23.29
C ARG A 336 9.86 -19.68 -21.99
N PHE A 337 10.81 -19.39 -21.10
CA PHE A 337 10.54 -18.77 -19.81
C PHE A 337 10.93 -17.29 -19.71
N ASP A 338 11.31 -16.67 -20.84
CA ASP A 338 11.76 -15.28 -20.90
C ASP A 338 12.83 -14.92 -19.86
N ILE A 339 13.85 -15.79 -19.74
CA ILE A 339 14.95 -15.60 -18.78
C ILE A 339 16.23 -15.19 -19.50
N GLY A 340 16.81 -14.06 -19.07
CA GLY A 340 18.07 -13.55 -19.62
C GLY A 340 19.32 -14.32 -19.16
N GLY A 341 19.21 -15.14 -18.11
CA GLY A 341 20.28 -15.98 -17.59
C GLY A 341 19.75 -17.09 -16.68
N ALA A 342 20.48 -18.20 -16.63
CA ALA A 342 20.11 -19.40 -15.89
C ALA A 342 21.35 -20.04 -15.22
N PRO A 343 21.19 -20.66 -14.04
CA PRO A 343 22.22 -21.53 -13.46
C PRO A 343 22.29 -22.86 -14.21
N ALA A 344 23.49 -23.40 -14.34
CA ALA A 344 23.73 -24.78 -14.75
C ALA A 344 23.77 -25.65 -13.49
N LEU A 345 22.86 -26.62 -13.39
CA LEU A 345 22.76 -27.52 -12.24
C LEU A 345 23.25 -28.92 -12.60
N ASP A 346 24.10 -29.47 -11.73
CA ASP A 346 24.47 -30.88 -11.72
C ASP A 346 24.18 -31.44 -10.32
N ASN A 347 23.32 -32.47 -10.25
CA ASN A 347 22.85 -33.09 -9.00
C ASN A 347 22.42 -32.07 -7.92
N GLY A 348 21.65 -31.04 -8.31
CA GLY A 348 21.15 -30.01 -7.38
C GLY A 348 22.16 -28.92 -7.02
N LYS A 349 23.42 -29.05 -7.42
CA LYS A 349 24.49 -28.06 -7.17
C LYS A 349 24.71 -27.18 -8.38
N VAL A 350 25.01 -25.91 -8.15
CA VAL A 350 25.33 -24.96 -9.21
C VAL A 350 26.76 -25.17 -9.64
N VAL A 351 26.96 -25.51 -10.91
CA VAL A 351 28.29 -25.76 -11.50
C VAL A 351 28.70 -24.71 -12.53
N GLY A 352 27.78 -23.84 -12.95
CA GLY A 352 28.06 -22.75 -13.88
C GLY A 352 26.87 -21.81 -14.06
N LEU A 353 27.06 -20.71 -14.78
CA LEU A 353 26.00 -19.78 -15.17
C LEU A 353 25.99 -19.59 -16.68
N ILE A 354 24.82 -19.63 -17.31
CA ILE A 354 24.67 -19.34 -18.74
C ILE A 354 23.80 -18.10 -18.94
N THR A 355 24.11 -17.28 -19.95
CA THR A 355 23.30 -16.09 -20.29
C THR A 355 22.80 -16.17 -21.72
N MET A 356 21.68 -15.50 -22.01
CA MET A 356 21.12 -15.47 -23.36
C MET A 356 22.13 -14.89 -24.36
N GLN A 357 22.93 -13.91 -23.94
CA GLN A 357 23.98 -13.31 -24.77
C GLN A 357 25.05 -14.35 -25.19
N ILE A 358 25.44 -15.24 -24.29
CA ILE A 358 26.39 -16.31 -24.60
C ILE A 358 25.77 -17.31 -25.58
N ILE A 359 24.52 -17.71 -25.34
CA ILE A 359 23.75 -18.62 -26.21
C ILE A 359 23.61 -18.04 -27.62
N GLU A 360 23.16 -16.79 -27.75
CA GLU A 360 22.98 -16.12 -29.04
C GLU A 360 24.31 -16.03 -29.81
N LYS A 361 25.41 -15.73 -29.11
CA LYS A 361 26.75 -15.69 -29.72
C LYS A 361 27.21 -17.08 -30.17
N ALA A 362 26.98 -18.13 -29.37
CA ALA A 362 27.31 -19.50 -29.74
C ALA A 362 26.52 -19.98 -30.97
N ILE A 363 25.23 -19.62 -31.06
CA ILE A 363 24.39 -19.93 -32.22
C ILE A 363 24.84 -19.17 -33.46
N TYR A 364 25.17 -17.87 -33.32
CA TYR A 364 25.72 -17.09 -34.43
C TYR A 364 27.00 -17.72 -35.00
N LEU A 365 27.82 -18.35 -34.15
CA LEU A 365 29.01 -19.09 -34.52
C LEU A 365 28.75 -20.55 -34.94
N GLN A 366 27.49 -20.93 -35.16
CA GLN A 366 27.07 -22.28 -35.57
C GLN A 366 27.45 -23.39 -34.57
N MET A 367 27.50 -23.06 -33.27
CA MET A 367 27.83 -24.00 -32.19
C MET A 367 26.59 -24.48 -31.42
N GLU A 368 25.44 -24.54 -32.09
CA GLU A 368 24.14 -24.80 -31.44
C GLU A 368 23.97 -26.23 -30.90
N ASP A 369 24.70 -27.20 -31.46
CA ASP A 369 24.72 -28.60 -31.01
C ASP A 369 25.74 -28.87 -29.89
N LYS A 370 26.57 -27.88 -29.54
CA LYS A 370 27.58 -28.03 -28.49
C LYS A 370 26.95 -27.92 -27.09
N PRO A 371 27.52 -28.59 -26.07
CA PRO A 371 26.96 -28.60 -24.73
C PRO A 371 27.14 -27.25 -24.02
N VAL A 372 26.23 -26.93 -23.10
CA VAL A 372 26.26 -25.72 -22.26
C VAL A 372 27.55 -25.64 -21.45
N SER A 373 28.09 -26.77 -21.00
CA SER A 373 29.35 -26.86 -20.25
C SER A 373 30.53 -26.16 -20.94
N ASP A 374 30.53 -26.10 -22.27
CA ASP A 374 31.63 -25.53 -23.05
C ASP A 374 31.61 -23.98 -23.05
N PHE A 375 30.47 -23.37 -22.70
CA PHE A 375 30.25 -21.93 -22.79
C PHE A 375 29.81 -21.26 -21.48
N MET A 376 29.40 -22.05 -20.49
CA MET A 376 28.95 -21.50 -19.22
C MET A 376 30.08 -20.80 -18.46
N ILE A 377 29.73 -19.80 -17.66
CA ILE A 377 30.63 -19.09 -16.77
C ILE A 377 30.87 -19.98 -15.56
N ASN A 378 32.12 -20.41 -15.37
CA ASN A 378 32.52 -21.30 -14.28
C ASN A 378 33.01 -20.54 -13.04
N GLU A 379 33.46 -19.29 -13.21
CA GLU A 379 33.84 -18.41 -12.11
C GLU A 379 32.66 -17.50 -11.73
N PHE A 380 31.94 -17.87 -10.68
CA PHE A 380 30.81 -17.10 -10.17
C PHE A 380 30.76 -17.16 -8.64
N SER A 381 30.11 -16.16 -8.06
CA SER A 381 29.86 -16.09 -6.62
C SER A 381 28.44 -16.56 -6.30
N THR A 382 28.28 -17.24 -5.17
CA THR A 382 26.98 -17.63 -4.61
C THR A 382 26.69 -16.86 -3.32
N VAL A 383 25.44 -16.87 -2.87
CA VAL A 383 25.02 -16.30 -1.59
C VAL A 383 24.24 -17.35 -0.79
N THR A 384 24.09 -17.15 0.51
CA THR A 384 23.24 -17.99 1.38
C THR A 384 21.90 -17.31 1.66
N PRO A 385 20.84 -18.02 2.10
CA PRO A 385 19.55 -17.42 2.43
C PRO A 385 19.65 -16.25 3.42
N ASP A 386 20.58 -16.32 4.37
CA ASP A 386 20.78 -15.28 5.39
C ASP A 386 21.73 -14.15 4.95
N THR A 387 22.23 -14.18 3.71
CA THR A 387 23.13 -13.14 3.21
C THR A 387 22.43 -11.77 3.17
N PRO A 388 22.99 -10.72 3.80
CA PRO A 388 22.37 -9.39 3.81
C PRO A 388 22.22 -8.78 2.42
N PHE A 389 21.17 -7.99 2.21
CA PHE A 389 20.88 -7.35 0.91
C PHE A 389 22.06 -6.56 0.35
N GLN A 390 22.79 -5.79 1.16
CA GLN A 390 23.92 -4.99 0.67
C GLN A 390 25.00 -5.86 0.00
N LYS A 391 25.25 -7.06 0.53
CA LYS A 391 26.23 -7.99 -0.01
C LYS A 391 25.74 -8.64 -1.31
N VAL A 392 24.43 -8.88 -1.42
CA VAL A 392 23.79 -9.33 -2.68
C VAL A 392 23.87 -8.23 -3.73
N GLU A 393 23.58 -6.99 -3.36
CA GLU A 393 23.67 -5.81 -4.22
C GLU A 393 25.09 -5.63 -4.76
N GLU A 394 26.10 -5.63 -3.89
CA GLU A 394 27.50 -5.50 -4.27
C GLU A 394 27.93 -6.58 -5.27
N LEU A 395 27.51 -7.83 -5.02
CA LEU A 395 27.81 -8.96 -5.90
C LEU A 395 27.18 -8.79 -7.29
N ILE A 396 25.93 -8.34 -7.36
CA ILE A 396 25.20 -8.24 -8.63
C ILE A 396 25.55 -6.95 -9.41
N LEU A 397 25.68 -5.82 -8.73
CA LEU A 397 25.97 -4.52 -9.35
C LEU A 397 27.46 -4.25 -9.49
N GLY A 398 28.26 -4.58 -8.47
CA GLY A 398 29.70 -4.34 -8.44
C GLY A 398 30.51 -5.35 -9.25
N LYS A 399 30.21 -6.65 -9.16
CA LYS A 399 31.01 -7.72 -9.79
C LYS A 399 30.54 -8.14 -11.20
N ARG A 400 29.70 -7.34 -11.87
CA ARG A 400 29.11 -7.62 -13.21
C ARG A 400 28.37 -8.96 -13.33
N GLN A 401 28.09 -9.66 -12.23
CA GLN A 401 27.36 -10.91 -12.23
C GLN A 401 25.85 -10.65 -12.26
N LYS A 402 25.19 -10.91 -13.40
CA LYS A 402 23.77 -10.55 -13.60
C LYS A 402 22.76 -11.35 -12.74
N LEU A 403 23.21 -12.44 -12.12
CA LEU A 403 22.40 -13.36 -11.34
C LEU A 403 23.22 -14.02 -10.22
N ALA A 404 22.69 -14.10 -9.01
CA ALA A 404 23.32 -14.71 -7.86
C ALA A 404 22.55 -15.96 -7.43
N PRO A 405 23.12 -17.17 -7.57
CA PRO A 405 22.53 -18.36 -6.99
C PRO A 405 22.57 -18.30 -5.47
N VAL A 406 21.45 -18.65 -4.85
CA VAL A 406 21.31 -18.84 -3.40
C VAL A 406 21.48 -20.32 -3.11
N VAL A 407 22.42 -20.64 -2.24
CA VAL A 407 22.85 -22.01 -1.92
C VAL A 407 22.71 -22.24 -0.42
N ASP A 408 22.17 -23.41 -0.06
CA ASP A 408 22.14 -23.84 1.33
C ASP A 408 23.57 -24.17 1.81
N PRO A 409 24.08 -23.53 2.87
CA PRO A 409 25.44 -23.75 3.35
C PRO A 409 25.67 -25.16 3.90
N SER A 410 24.63 -25.89 4.29
CA SER A 410 24.73 -27.23 4.85
C SER A 410 24.73 -28.35 3.80
N THR A 411 23.93 -28.20 2.73
CA THR A 411 23.82 -29.23 1.67
C THR A 411 24.64 -28.88 0.42
N GLY A 412 24.94 -27.59 0.22
CA GLY A 412 25.54 -27.08 -1.01
C GLY A 412 24.58 -27.07 -2.20
N GLU A 413 23.30 -27.35 -1.98
CA GLU A 413 22.27 -27.35 -3.01
C GLU A 413 21.69 -25.96 -3.24
N MET A 414 21.23 -25.72 -4.46
CA MET A 414 20.59 -24.45 -4.81
C MET A 414 19.19 -24.35 -4.21
N THR A 415 18.93 -23.28 -3.46
CA THR A 415 17.62 -23.01 -2.84
C THR A 415 16.85 -21.88 -3.51
N GLY A 416 17.53 -21.05 -4.31
CA GLY A 416 16.88 -19.94 -5.01
C GLY A 416 17.85 -19.14 -5.87
N ILE A 417 17.34 -18.11 -6.54
CA ILE A 417 18.15 -17.20 -7.35
C ILE A 417 17.73 -15.75 -7.15
N ILE A 418 18.71 -14.84 -7.20
CA ILE A 418 18.46 -13.40 -7.20
C ILE A 418 18.97 -12.82 -8.51
N SER A 419 18.10 -12.16 -9.26
CA SER A 419 18.45 -11.50 -10.52
C SER A 419 18.75 -10.02 -10.32
N ARG A 420 19.51 -9.43 -11.24
CA ARG A 420 19.72 -7.98 -11.28
C ARG A 420 18.43 -7.18 -11.33
N GLY A 421 17.39 -7.69 -11.99
CA GLY A 421 16.09 -7.05 -12.02
C GLY A 421 15.48 -6.91 -10.63
N ILE A 422 15.59 -7.95 -9.79
CA ILE A 422 15.07 -7.94 -8.40
C ILE A 422 15.83 -6.90 -7.56
N VAL A 423 17.16 -6.89 -7.64
CA VAL A 423 17.99 -5.92 -6.90
C VAL A 423 17.63 -4.49 -7.31
N LEU A 424 17.65 -4.18 -8.61
CA LEU A 424 17.32 -2.83 -9.10
C LEU A 424 15.90 -2.41 -8.69
N ASN A 425 14.93 -3.31 -8.79
CA ASN A 425 13.56 -3.01 -8.42
C ASN A 425 13.41 -2.68 -6.92
N LYS A 426 14.25 -3.30 -6.08
CA LYS A 426 14.29 -3.03 -4.64
C LYS A 426 14.99 -1.71 -4.32
N LEU A 427 16.07 -1.37 -5.03
CA LEU A 427 16.82 -0.13 -4.82
C LEU A 427 16.04 1.12 -5.23
N TYR A 428 15.29 1.04 -6.34
CA TYR A 428 14.68 2.21 -6.97
C TYR A 428 13.15 2.24 -6.92
N GLY A 429 12.54 1.31 -6.17
CA GLY A 429 11.10 1.05 -6.16
C GLY A 429 10.19 2.25 -5.92
N ASP A 430 10.68 3.28 -5.22
CA ASP A 430 9.91 4.49 -4.90
C ASP A 430 10.41 5.79 -5.58
N SER A 431 11.62 5.80 -6.17
CA SER A 431 12.27 7.06 -6.58
C SER A 431 12.33 7.32 -8.10
N LEU A 432 11.86 6.41 -8.96
CA LEU A 432 11.85 6.61 -10.42
C LEU A 432 10.51 7.07 -11.00
N PHE A 433 9.53 7.44 -10.17
CA PHE A 433 8.20 7.90 -10.61
C PHE A 433 7.96 9.41 -10.47
N LYS A 434 8.98 10.23 -10.77
CA LYS A 434 8.76 11.53 -11.42
C LYS A 434 9.33 11.45 -12.83
N PRO A 435 8.53 11.64 -13.89
CA PRO A 435 9.05 11.55 -15.24
C PRO A 435 10.02 12.71 -15.52
N PRO A 436 11.22 12.46 -16.06
CA PRO A 436 11.82 13.42 -16.97
C PRO A 436 11.03 13.36 -18.29
N LEU A 437 10.83 14.54 -18.86
CA LEU A 437 10.22 14.75 -20.17
C LEU A 437 10.86 13.87 -21.26
N LYS A 438 10.00 13.32 -22.13
CA LYS A 438 10.22 12.82 -23.49
C LYS A 438 11.49 11.99 -23.78
N GLY A 439 11.26 10.74 -24.16
CA GLY A 439 12.08 10.07 -25.18
C GLY A 439 12.62 8.69 -24.79
N ALA A 440 12.69 7.82 -25.80
CA ALA A 440 13.29 6.48 -25.84
C ALA A 440 12.47 5.35 -25.21
N GLY A 441 12.07 4.42 -26.08
CA GLY A 441 11.29 3.24 -25.76
C GLY A 441 12.08 2.17 -25.01
N GLY A 442 11.36 1.46 -24.16
CA GLY A 442 11.81 0.29 -23.43
C GLY A 442 10.70 -0.16 -22.49
N TYR A 443 10.23 -1.39 -22.62
CA TYR A 443 9.27 -1.97 -21.68
C TYR A 443 9.88 -1.96 -20.27
N GLN A 444 9.31 -1.15 -19.38
CA GLN A 444 9.74 -1.05 -17.98
C GLN A 444 8.92 -1.99 -17.11
N ILE A 445 9.62 -2.79 -16.30
CA ILE A 445 9.07 -3.62 -15.23
C ILE A 445 8.43 -2.67 -14.21
N ARG A 446 7.10 -2.75 -14.03
CA ARG A 446 6.35 -1.98 -13.03
C ARG A 446 6.07 -2.88 -11.82
N HIS A 447 6.25 -2.34 -10.61
CA HIS A 447 5.84 -2.98 -9.36
C HIS A 447 4.32 -3.25 -9.35
N PRO A 448 3.87 -4.37 -8.77
CA PRO A 448 2.45 -4.66 -8.62
C PRO A 448 1.82 -3.66 -7.64
N GLN A 449 0.94 -2.78 -8.14
CA GLN A 449 0.04 -2.01 -7.26
C GLN A 449 -1.00 -2.97 -6.70
N SER A 450 -0.76 -3.53 -5.52
CA SER A 450 -1.73 -4.33 -4.79
C SER A 450 -2.74 -3.42 -4.10
N LYS A 451 -3.89 -3.19 -4.73
CA LYS A 451 -4.99 -2.44 -4.14
C LYS A 451 -6.09 -3.41 -3.72
N ASN A 452 -6.58 -3.31 -2.49
CA ASN A 452 -7.78 -4.05 -2.10
C ASN A 452 -9.00 -3.43 -2.81
N VAL A 453 -9.77 -4.26 -3.51
CA VAL A 453 -10.94 -3.85 -4.30
C VAL A 453 -12.26 -4.45 -3.76
N GLU A 454 -12.25 -4.96 -2.53
CA GLU A 454 -13.43 -5.57 -1.90
C GLU A 454 -14.64 -4.62 -1.86
N GLY A 455 -14.41 -3.34 -1.55
CA GLY A 455 -15.44 -2.31 -1.55
C GLY A 455 -16.10 -2.15 -2.92
N LEU A 456 -15.30 -2.12 -4.00
CA LEU A 456 -15.80 -2.01 -5.38
C LEU A 456 -16.58 -3.26 -5.80
N ILE A 457 -16.11 -4.45 -5.43
CA ILE A 457 -16.79 -5.71 -5.72
C ILE A 457 -18.16 -5.72 -5.02
N LYS A 458 -18.22 -5.39 -3.73
CA LYS A 458 -19.47 -5.34 -2.95
C LYS A 458 -20.44 -4.26 -3.44
N GLU A 459 -19.93 -3.12 -3.91
CA GLU A 459 -20.75 -2.00 -4.42
C GLU A 459 -21.40 -2.34 -5.77
N LEU A 460 -20.65 -2.96 -6.68
CA LEU A 460 -21.05 -3.07 -8.08
C LEU A 460 -21.64 -4.45 -8.45
N MET A 461 -21.31 -5.51 -7.70
CA MET A 461 -21.68 -6.88 -8.07
C MET A 461 -22.96 -7.35 -7.38
N PRO A 462 -23.81 -8.12 -8.07
CA PRO A 462 -24.98 -8.72 -7.46
C PRO A 462 -24.58 -9.79 -6.44
N GLU A 463 -25.47 -10.04 -5.47
CA GLU A 463 -25.25 -11.00 -4.38
C GLU A 463 -24.93 -12.42 -4.89
N SER A 464 -25.44 -12.81 -6.06
CA SER A 464 -25.14 -14.09 -6.70
C SER A 464 -23.66 -14.24 -7.05
N ILE A 465 -22.99 -13.18 -7.52
CA ILE A 465 -21.57 -13.19 -7.86
C ILE A 465 -20.70 -13.17 -6.59
N LEU A 466 -21.12 -12.44 -5.55
CA LEU A 466 -20.42 -12.46 -4.25
C LEU A 466 -20.41 -13.87 -3.65
N LYS A 467 -21.57 -14.55 -3.63
CA LYS A 467 -21.69 -15.95 -3.19
C LYS A 467 -20.86 -16.89 -4.06
N LEU A 468 -20.78 -16.65 -5.37
CA LEU A 468 -19.95 -17.43 -6.27
C LEU A 468 -18.46 -17.28 -5.93
N PHE A 469 -17.98 -16.07 -5.67
CA PHE A 469 -16.59 -15.82 -5.29
C PHE A 469 -16.23 -16.45 -3.95
N GLU A 470 -17.11 -16.35 -2.94
CA GLU A 470 -16.93 -17.04 -1.66
C GLU A 470 -16.82 -18.55 -1.84
N LEU A 471 -17.66 -19.13 -2.71
CA LEU A 471 -17.62 -20.56 -2.98
C LEU A 471 -16.35 -20.98 -3.72
N VAL A 472 -15.96 -20.23 -4.75
CA VAL A 472 -14.71 -20.44 -5.50
C VAL A 472 -13.51 -20.37 -4.56
N ALA A 473 -13.48 -19.37 -3.67
CA ALA A 473 -12.42 -19.21 -2.69
C ALA A 473 -12.35 -20.40 -1.73
N LYS A 474 -13.50 -20.84 -1.21
CA LYS A 474 -13.58 -22.00 -0.31
C LYS A 474 -13.08 -23.29 -0.99
N VAL A 475 -13.49 -23.55 -2.23
CA VAL A 475 -13.04 -24.73 -2.98
C VAL A 475 -11.53 -24.66 -3.26
N ALA A 476 -11.00 -23.46 -3.53
CA ALA A 476 -9.59 -23.26 -3.79
C ALA A 476 -8.75 -23.53 -2.52
N ASP A 477 -9.15 -22.97 -1.38
CA ASP A 477 -8.47 -23.15 -0.09
C ASP A 477 -8.48 -24.61 0.37
N GLU A 478 -9.61 -25.31 0.25
CA GLU A 478 -9.73 -26.75 0.60
C GLU A 478 -8.79 -27.66 -0.23
N ASN A 479 -8.37 -27.20 -1.41
CA ASN A 479 -7.58 -28.00 -2.34
C ASN A 479 -6.16 -27.45 -2.57
N GLY A 480 -5.75 -26.42 -1.81
CA GLY A 480 -4.41 -25.84 -1.92
C GLY A 480 -4.15 -25.08 -3.22
N TYR A 481 -5.19 -24.57 -3.87
CA TYR A 481 -5.08 -23.77 -5.09
C TYR A 481 -5.15 -22.27 -4.81
N THR A 482 -4.59 -21.46 -5.71
CA THR A 482 -4.85 -20.01 -5.72
C THR A 482 -5.77 -19.66 -6.87
N ALA A 483 -6.89 -18.99 -6.56
CA ALA A 483 -7.92 -18.61 -7.52
C ALA A 483 -7.91 -17.10 -7.77
N TYR A 484 -8.10 -16.73 -9.04
CA TYR A 484 -8.11 -15.37 -9.52
C TYR A 484 -9.32 -15.14 -10.43
N VAL A 485 -9.95 -13.98 -10.34
CA VAL A 485 -10.81 -13.47 -11.41
C VAL A 485 -10.00 -12.53 -12.31
N VAL A 486 -10.11 -12.67 -13.62
CA VAL A 486 -9.20 -12.02 -14.60
C VAL A 486 -9.95 -11.39 -15.77
N GLY A 487 -9.22 -10.70 -16.64
CA GLY A 487 -9.72 -10.32 -17.95
C GLY A 487 -10.72 -9.15 -17.93
N GLY A 488 -11.76 -9.26 -18.77
CA GLY A 488 -12.75 -8.20 -18.98
C GLY A 488 -13.46 -7.79 -17.70
N PHE A 489 -13.72 -8.75 -16.81
CA PHE A 489 -14.29 -8.49 -15.49
C PHE A 489 -13.50 -7.44 -14.70
N THR A 490 -12.18 -7.61 -14.59
CA THR A 490 -11.32 -6.73 -13.79
C THR A 490 -11.27 -5.31 -14.35
N ARG A 491 -11.20 -5.19 -15.67
CA ARG A 491 -11.29 -3.91 -16.39
C ARG A 491 -12.62 -3.22 -16.12
N ASP A 492 -13.73 -3.94 -16.34
CA ASP A 492 -15.07 -3.38 -16.27
C ASP A 492 -15.42 -2.95 -14.83
N LEU A 493 -14.97 -3.72 -13.84
CA LEU A 493 -15.05 -3.36 -12.42
C LEU A 493 -14.35 -2.03 -12.13
N LEU A 494 -13.14 -1.83 -12.65
CA LEU A 494 -12.38 -0.57 -12.46
C LEU A 494 -12.98 0.61 -13.23
N LEU A 495 -13.65 0.35 -14.36
CA LEU A 495 -14.46 1.33 -15.09
C LEU A 495 -15.85 1.55 -14.47
N ARG A 496 -16.12 0.98 -13.28
CA ARG A 496 -17.42 1.03 -12.60
C ARG A 496 -18.60 0.55 -13.45
N THR A 497 -18.33 -0.37 -14.37
CA THR A 497 -19.33 -0.98 -15.24
C THR A 497 -19.77 -2.31 -14.66
N ARG A 498 -21.09 -2.57 -14.62
CA ARG A 498 -21.62 -3.86 -14.18
C ARG A 498 -21.38 -4.92 -15.27
N SER A 499 -20.46 -5.83 -15.02
CA SER A 499 -20.22 -7.01 -15.87
C SER A 499 -20.47 -8.28 -15.07
N VAL A 500 -21.19 -9.23 -15.67
CA VAL A 500 -21.45 -10.56 -15.09
C VAL A 500 -20.59 -11.64 -15.76
N ASP A 501 -19.72 -11.24 -16.69
CA ASP A 501 -18.82 -12.13 -17.41
C ASP A 501 -17.59 -12.40 -16.53
N VAL A 502 -17.61 -13.55 -15.85
CA VAL A 502 -16.60 -13.93 -14.84
C VAL A 502 -15.70 -15.02 -15.42
N ASP A 503 -14.44 -14.67 -15.63
CA ASP A 503 -13.38 -15.62 -15.98
C ASP A 503 -12.56 -15.96 -14.73
N ILE A 504 -12.50 -17.23 -14.35
CA ILE A 504 -11.67 -17.70 -13.24
C ILE A 504 -10.41 -18.35 -13.77
N VAL A 505 -9.26 -17.92 -13.24
CA VAL A 505 -7.96 -18.55 -13.47
C VAL A 505 -7.44 -19.16 -12.19
N ILE A 506 -7.01 -20.41 -12.29
CA ILE A 506 -6.45 -21.20 -11.18
C ILE A 506 -4.94 -21.38 -11.39
N GLU A 507 -4.14 -20.92 -10.44
CA GLU A 507 -2.75 -21.35 -10.30
C GLU A 507 -2.74 -22.76 -9.69
N GLY A 508 -2.63 -23.78 -10.54
CA GLY A 508 -2.83 -25.17 -10.19
C GLY A 508 -3.42 -25.97 -11.35
N ASP A 509 -4.23 -26.98 -11.06
CA ASP A 509 -5.02 -27.68 -12.10
C ASP A 509 -6.44 -27.11 -12.14
N GLY A 510 -6.71 -26.25 -13.12
CA GLY A 510 -8.01 -25.62 -13.29
C GLY A 510 -9.11 -26.58 -13.74
N VAL A 511 -8.77 -27.69 -14.41
CA VAL A 511 -9.75 -28.70 -14.83
C VAL A 511 -10.19 -29.55 -13.65
N ASP A 512 -9.25 -29.91 -12.78
CA ASP A 512 -9.56 -30.58 -11.51
C ASP A 512 -10.39 -29.66 -10.60
N PHE A 513 -9.98 -28.40 -10.44
CA PHE A 513 -10.74 -27.40 -9.70
C PHE A 513 -12.19 -27.28 -10.22
N ALA A 514 -12.37 -27.19 -11.53
CA ALA A 514 -13.70 -27.07 -12.14
C ALA A 514 -14.60 -28.29 -11.85
N ARG A 515 -14.04 -29.50 -11.81
CA ARG A 515 -14.78 -30.72 -11.43
C ARG A 515 -15.25 -30.65 -9.98
N LYS A 516 -14.35 -30.30 -9.06
CA LYS A 516 -14.65 -30.17 -7.63
C LYS A 516 -15.67 -29.07 -7.35
N LEU A 517 -15.56 -27.95 -8.06
CA LEU A 517 -16.54 -26.87 -7.97
C LEU A 517 -17.93 -27.35 -8.45
N ALA A 518 -17.98 -28.04 -9.60
CA ALA A 518 -19.23 -28.59 -10.14
C ALA A 518 -19.89 -29.60 -9.18
N GLU A 519 -19.12 -30.46 -8.53
CA GLU A 519 -19.64 -31.39 -7.51
C GLU A 519 -20.27 -30.64 -6.33
N LYS A 520 -19.60 -29.60 -5.84
CA LYS A 520 -20.07 -28.82 -4.67
C LYS A 520 -21.35 -28.04 -4.96
N VAL A 521 -21.53 -27.57 -6.19
CA VAL A 521 -22.75 -26.85 -6.63
C VAL A 521 -23.81 -27.77 -7.23
N LYS A 522 -23.56 -29.09 -7.33
CA LYS A 522 -24.40 -30.03 -8.09
C LYS A 522 -24.63 -29.60 -9.54
N GLY A 523 -23.61 -28.98 -10.15
CA GLY A 523 -23.59 -28.51 -11.53
C GLY A 523 -23.01 -29.54 -12.51
N ARG A 524 -22.75 -29.10 -13.74
CA ARG A 524 -22.10 -29.90 -14.81
C ARG A 524 -20.79 -29.25 -15.22
N VAL A 525 -19.82 -30.04 -15.66
CA VAL A 525 -18.53 -29.54 -16.15
C VAL A 525 -18.23 -30.04 -17.56
N HIS A 526 -17.81 -29.14 -18.45
CA HIS A 526 -17.36 -29.45 -19.79
C HIS A 526 -15.86 -29.14 -19.94
N PRO A 527 -14.97 -30.12 -19.77
CA PRO A 527 -13.53 -29.90 -19.82
C PRO A 527 -12.99 -29.89 -21.25
N HIS A 528 -12.21 -28.87 -21.59
CA HIS A 528 -11.43 -28.76 -22.82
C HIS A 528 -9.95 -29.06 -22.52
N LYS A 529 -9.61 -30.34 -22.41
CA LYS A 529 -8.28 -30.81 -22.01
C LYS A 529 -7.13 -30.24 -22.84
N LYS A 530 -7.31 -30.07 -24.16
CA LYS A 530 -6.28 -29.51 -25.06
C LYS A 530 -5.85 -28.09 -24.69
N PHE A 531 -6.76 -27.30 -24.10
CA PHE A 531 -6.48 -25.92 -23.70
C PHE A 531 -6.41 -25.76 -22.17
N LYS A 532 -6.52 -26.85 -21.39
CA LYS A 532 -6.57 -26.80 -19.92
C LYS A 532 -7.62 -25.80 -19.38
N THR A 533 -8.76 -25.70 -20.07
CA THR A 533 -9.94 -24.93 -19.65
C THR A 533 -11.13 -25.85 -19.39
N ALA A 534 -12.10 -25.38 -18.63
CA ALA A 534 -13.34 -26.07 -18.38
C ALA A 534 -14.47 -25.06 -18.17
N ILE A 535 -15.67 -25.38 -18.65
CA ILE A 535 -16.87 -24.60 -18.39
C ILE A 535 -17.67 -25.30 -17.31
N VAL A 536 -17.91 -24.61 -16.19
CA VAL A 536 -18.80 -25.07 -15.13
C VAL A 536 -20.19 -24.48 -15.38
N ILE A 537 -21.19 -25.33 -15.53
CA ILE A 537 -22.59 -24.96 -15.70
C ILE A 537 -23.29 -25.17 -14.36
N MET A 538 -23.70 -24.07 -13.74
CA MET A 538 -24.41 -24.02 -12.47
C MET A 538 -25.86 -24.53 -12.64
N PRO A 539 -26.55 -24.95 -11.56
CA PRO A 539 -27.92 -25.44 -11.63
C PRO A 539 -28.95 -24.43 -12.17
N ASP A 540 -28.68 -23.13 -11.97
CA ASP A 540 -29.48 -22.01 -12.49
C ASP A 540 -29.17 -21.68 -13.96
N GLY A 541 -28.26 -22.42 -14.60
CA GLY A 541 -27.84 -22.22 -15.98
C GLY A 541 -26.69 -21.22 -16.16
N PHE A 542 -26.19 -20.59 -15.09
CA PHE A 542 -25.03 -19.70 -15.17
C PHE A 542 -23.79 -20.49 -15.61
N LYS A 543 -23.02 -19.93 -16.54
CA LYS A 543 -21.79 -20.54 -17.06
C LYS A 543 -20.59 -19.80 -16.51
N LEU A 544 -19.68 -20.54 -15.89
CA LEU A 544 -18.43 -20.04 -15.36
C LEU A 544 -17.27 -20.64 -16.14
N ASP A 545 -16.48 -19.78 -16.76
CA ASP A 545 -15.26 -20.17 -17.45
C ASP A 545 -14.12 -20.32 -16.44
N VAL A 546 -13.52 -21.50 -16.41
CA VAL A 546 -12.37 -21.83 -15.55
C VAL A 546 -11.19 -22.20 -16.43
N ALA A 547 -10.08 -21.49 -16.25
CA ALA A 547 -8.83 -21.74 -16.95
C ALA A 547 -7.71 -22.06 -15.96
N THR A 548 -6.80 -22.91 -16.39
CA THR A 548 -5.52 -23.08 -15.70
C THR A 548 -4.59 -21.92 -16.08
N ALA A 549 -3.96 -21.28 -15.10
CA ALA A 549 -2.92 -20.28 -15.34
C ALA A 549 -1.81 -20.92 -16.19
N ARG A 550 -1.54 -20.33 -17.34
CA ARG A 550 -0.72 -20.98 -18.37
C ARG A 550 0.20 -20.03 -19.12
N ILE A 551 1.30 -20.59 -19.62
CA ILE A 551 2.10 -19.98 -20.69
C ILE A 551 1.60 -20.57 -22.02
N GLU A 552 1.55 -19.73 -23.05
CA GLU A 552 1.23 -20.13 -24.42
C GLU A 552 2.51 -20.08 -25.28
N TYR A 553 2.73 -21.14 -26.06
CA TYR A 553 3.78 -21.19 -27.04
C TYR A 553 3.20 -21.40 -28.44
N TYR A 554 3.64 -20.56 -29.38
CA TYR A 554 3.25 -20.60 -30.77
C TYR A 554 4.40 -21.18 -31.60
N ALA A 555 4.15 -22.30 -32.27
CA ALA A 555 5.18 -22.94 -33.09
C ALA A 555 5.55 -22.10 -34.33
N HIS A 556 4.60 -21.31 -34.83
CA HIS A 556 4.75 -20.33 -35.92
C HIS A 556 3.63 -19.29 -35.81
N PRO A 557 3.75 -18.12 -36.46
CA PRO A 557 2.71 -17.09 -36.48
C PRO A 557 1.31 -17.65 -36.82
N ALA A 558 0.28 -17.21 -36.11
CA ALA A 558 -1.12 -17.63 -36.25
C ALA A 558 -1.44 -19.13 -35.96
N ALA A 559 -0.51 -19.91 -35.41
CA ALA A 559 -0.78 -21.28 -34.97
C ALA A 559 -1.67 -21.33 -33.71
N LEU A 560 -2.35 -22.46 -33.48
CA LEU A 560 -2.97 -22.70 -32.16
C LEU A 560 -1.88 -22.89 -31.08
N PRO A 561 -2.03 -22.29 -29.89
CA PRO A 561 -0.99 -22.34 -28.87
C PRO A 561 -0.89 -23.72 -28.19
N THR A 562 0.32 -24.10 -27.81
CA THR A 562 0.57 -25.18 -26.85
C THR A 562 0.58 -24.60 -25.43
N VAL A 563 -0.09 -25.25 -24.48
CA VAL A 563 -0.33 -24.71 -23.13
C VAL A 563 0.35 -25.51 -22.02
N GLU A 564 1.02 -24.82 -21.10
CA GLU A 564 1.63 -25.40 -19.89
C GLU A 564 1.27 -24.59 -18.65
N THR A 565 1.12 -25.26 -17.49
CA THR A 565 0.79 -24.63 -16.21
C THR A 565 1.87 -23.66 -15.75
N SER A 566 1.48 -22.48 -15.26
CA SER A 566 2.39 -21.41 -14.86
C SER A 566 1.78 -20.52 -13.77
N ALA A 567 2.59 -19.62 -13.20
CA ALA A 567 2.12 -18.52 -12.35
C ALA A 567 1.23 -17.53 -13.14
N ILE A 568 0.34 -16.84 -12.42
CA ILE A 568 -0.65 -15.87 -12.89
C ILE A 568 -0.01 -14.73 -13.67
N ARG A 569 1.20 -14.29 -13.27
CA ARG A 569 1.94 -13.24 -13.99
C ARG A 569 2.13 -13.60 -15.47
N ASN A 570 2.51 -14.84 -15.74
CA ASN A 570 2.77 -15.28 -17.12
C ASN A 570 1.46 -15.50 -17.88
N ASP A 571 0.39 -15.92 -17.21
CA ASP A 571 -0.95 -15.98 -17.82
C ASP A 571 -1.47 -14.59 -18.20
N LEU A 572 -1.18 -13.57 -17.38
CA LEU A 572 -1.55 -12.19 -17.69
C LEU A 572 -0.69 -11.63 -18.84
N PHE A 573 0.60 -11.97 -18.92
CA PHE A 573 1.49 -11.47 -19.97
C PHE A 573 1.12 -11.92 -21.38
N ARG A 574 0.59 -13.14 -21.53
CA ARG A 574 0.15 -13.66 -22.84
C ARG A 574 -1.14 -13.02 -23.34
N ARG A 575 -1.78 -12.12 -22.58
CA ARG A 575 -3.05 -11.49 -22.97
C ARG A 575 -2.87 -10.40 -24.02
N ASP A 576 -3.98 -9.91 -24.52
CA ASP A 576 -4.01 -8.98 -25.64
C ASP A 576 -3.50 -7.57 -25.27
N PHE A 577 -4.03 -6.97 -24.21
CA PHE A 577 -3.73 -5.60 -23.81
C PHE A 577 -3.54 -5.46 -22.30
N SER A 578 -2.74 -4.47 -21.89
CA SER A 578 -2.48 -4.14 -20.48
C SER A 578 -3.75 -4.00 -19.65
N ILE A 579 -4.78 -3.37 -20.21
CA ILE A 579 -6.10 -3.17 -19.58
C ILE A 579 -6.87 -4.46 -19.31
N ASN A 580 -6.53 -5.58 -19.96
CA ASN A 580 -7.14 -6.90 -19.74
C ASN A 580 -6.17 -7.86 -19.02
N ALA A 581 -4.97 -7.40 -18.69
CA ALA A 581 -3.89 -8.16 -18.08
C ALA A 581 -3.77 -7.89 -16.57
N MET A 582 -4.93 -7.83 -15.92
CA MET A 582 -5.07 -7.68 -14.47
C MET A 582 -5.82 -8.88 -13.89
N ALA A 583 -5.57 -9.15 -12.62
CA ALA A 583 -6.20 -10.22 -11.87
C ALA A 583 -6.64 -9.71 -10.49
N ILE A 584 -7.71 -10.26 -9.93
CA ILE A 584 -8.06 -10.07 -8.53
C ILE A 584 -8.00 -11.44 -7.86
N ARG A 585 -7.22 -11.54 -6.79
CA ARG A 585 -7.10 -12.78 -6.02
C ARG A 585 -8.37 -13.00 -5.20
N LEU A 586 -8.92 -14.22 -5.23
CA LEU A 586 -10.19 -14.55 -4.56
C LEU A 586 -10.01 -15.19 -3.18
N ASN A 587 -8.86 -15.84 -2.90
CA ASN A 587 -8.68 -16.65 -1.68
C ASN A 587 -7.35 -16.39 -0.94
N GLY A 588 -7.26 -16.86 0.31
CA GLY A 588 -6.09 -16.69 1.20
C GLY A 588 -5.91 -15.29 1.79
N ALA A 589 -4.76 -15.07 2.46
CA ALA A 589 -4.46 -13.82 3.20
C ALA A 589 -4.42 -12.53 2.34
N LYS A 590 -4.37 -12.69 1.01
CA LYS A 590 -4.38 -11.60 0.02
C LYS A 590 -5.68 -11.59 -0.81
N ALA A 591 -6.78 -12.12 -0.30
CA ALA A 591 -8.09 -12.06 -0.96
C ALA A 591 -8.48 -10.61 -1.29
N ASN A 592 -9.29 -10.44 -2.33
CA ASN A 592 -9.77 -9.16 -2.86
C ASN A 592 -8.67 -8.18 -3.28
N THR A 593 -7.44 -8.65 -3.48
CA THR A 593 -6.32 -7.82 -3.90
C THR A 593 -6.21 -7.82 -5.43
N LEU A 594 -6.29 -6.63 -6.03
CA LEU A 594 -6.00 -6.41 -7.43
C LEU A 594 -4.50 -6.55 -7.70
N ILE A 595 -4.16 -7.22 -8.78
CA ILE A 595 -2.81 -7.49 -9.25
C ILE A 595 -2.69 -6.94 -10.66
N ASP A 596 -1.79 -5.98 -10.84
CA ASP A 596 -1.49 -5.35 -12.11
C ASP A 596 0.03 -5.28 -12.31
N TYR A 597 0.57 -6.17 -13.15
CA TYR A 597 2.00 -6.21 -13.47
C TYR A 597 2.38 -5.31 -14.66
N PHE A 598 1.40 -4.89 -15.47
CA PHE A 598 1.64 -4.31 -16.79
C PHE A 598 1.13 -2.87 -16.92
N GLY A 599 0.63 -2.30 -15.81
CA GLY A 599 0.16 -0.92 -15.76
C GLY A 599 -1.22 -0.71 -16.37
N GLY A 600 -2.06 -1.74 -16.39
CA GLY A 600 -3.43 -1.68 -16.87
C GLY A 600 -4.27 -0.60 -16.18
N GLN A 601 -4.07 -0.36 -14.88
CA GLN A 601 -4.77 0.70 -14.14
C GLN A 601 -4.42 2.11 -14.66
N ALA A 602 -3.14 2.34 -14.95
CA ALA A 602 -2.70 3.63 -15.46
C ALA A 602 -3.23 3.84 -16.88
N ASP A 603 -3.17 2.81 -17.72
CA ASP A 603 -3.70 2.84 -19.08
C ASP A 603 -5.23 3.03 -19.11
N LEU A 604 -5.97 2.46 -18.16
CA LEU A 604 -7.39 2.75 -17.96
C LEU A 604 -7.62 4.22 -17.63
N LYS A 605 -6.84 4.78 -16.70
CA LYS A 605 -6.95 6.19 -16.30
C LYS A 605 -6.62 7.15 -17.46
N THR A 606 -5.64 6.82 -18.28
CA THR A 606 -5.22 7.63 -19.43
C THR A 606 -5.94 7.26 -20.73
N HIS A 607 -6.98 6.42 -20.68
CA HIS A 607 -7.74 5.94 -21.84
C HIS A 607 -6.82 5.46 -22.98
N SER A 608 -5.81 4.65 -22.64
CA SER A 608 -4.75 4.24 -23.55
C SER A 608 -4.80 2.73 -23.80
N LEU A 609 -4.76 2.31 -25.06
CA LEU A 609 -4.70 0.89 -25.42
C LEU A 609 -3.27 0.46 -25.76
N ARG A 610 -2.66 -0.35 -24.89
CA ARG A 610 -1.29 -0.84 -25.05
C ARG A 610 -1.23 -2.36 -25.12
N VAL A 611 -0.46 -2.84 -26.10
CA VAL A 611 -0.15 -4.26 -26.28
C VAL A 611 0.99 -4.69 -25.35
N LEU A 612 0.96 -5.94 -24.87
CA LEU A 612 1.89 -6.43 -23.85
C LEU A 612 3.29 -6.81 -24.37
N HIS A 613 3.39 -7.26 -25.62
CA HIS A 613 4.65 -7.66 -26.24
C HIS A 613 4.65 -7.36 -27.75
N ASN A 614 5.84 -7.17 -28.32
CA ASN A 614 6.03 -6.75 -29.71
C ASN A 614 5.48 -7.75 -30.73
N LEU A 615 5.41 -9.04 -30.37
CA LEU A 615 4.94 -10.10 -31.25
C LEU A 615 3.45 -10.41 -31.09
N SER A 616 2.69 -9.66 -30.28
CA SER A 616 1.31 -9.98 -29.92
C SER A 616 0.37 -10.13 -31.12
N PHE A 617 0.48 -9.26 -32.13
CA PHE A 617 -0.33 -9.37 -33.35
C PHE A 617 0.17 -10.46 -34.31
N VAL A 618 1.45 -10.83 -34.23
CA VAL A 618 2.05 -11.91 -35.02
C VAL A 618 1.66 -13.27 -34.46
N GLU A 619 1.63 -13.40 -33.13
CA GLU A 619 1.19 -14.59 -32.41
C GLU A 619 -0.33 -14.81 -32.56
N ASP A 620 -1.12 -13.75 -32.45
CA ASP A 620 -2.57 -13.80 -32.58
C ASP A 620 -3.13 -12.57 -33.34
N PRO A 621 -3.32 -12.68 -34.67
CA PRO A 621 -3.84 -11.60 -35.50
C PRO A 621 -5.23 -11.11 -35.10
N THR A 622 -6.03 -11.91 -34.36
CA THR A 622 -7.37 -11.48 -33.92
C THR A 622 -7.32 -10.32 -32.94
N ARG A 623 -6.18 -10.12 -32.26
CA ARG A 623 -5.94 -9.00 -31.36
C ARG A 623 -5.97 -7.66 -32.08
N ALA A 624 -5.62 -7.60 -33.36
CA ALA A 624 -5.72 -6.38 -34.15
C ALA A 624 -7.18 -5.91 -34.28
N TYR A 625 -8.09 -6.82 -34.59
CA TYR A 625 -9.53 -6.54 -34.63
C TYR A 625 -10.08 -6.16 -33.24
N ARG A 626 -9.61 -6.84 -32.18
CA ARG A 626 -9.97 -6.48 -30.81
C ARG A 626 -9.47 -5.08 -30.45
N ALA A 627 -8.31 -4.66 -30.96
CA ALA A 627 -7.77 -3.33 -30.71
C ALA A 627 -8.74 -2.25 -31.20
N VAL A 628 -9.15 -2.33 -32.47
CA VAL A 628 -10.10 -1.40 -33.09
C VAL A 628 -11.44 -1.43 -32.38
N ARG A 629 -11.91 -2.62 -32.00
CA ARG A 629 -13.16 -2.77 -31.24
C ARG A 629 -13.10 -2.09 -29.88
N PHE A 630 -11.99 -2.21 -29.16
CA PHE A 630 -11.83 -1.58 -27.85
C PHE A 630 -11.62 -0.07 -27.93
N GLU A 631 -10.90 0.42 -28.93
CA GLU A 631 -10.79 1.85 -29.23
C GLU A 631 -12.18 2.49 -29.39
N HIS A 632 -13.04 1.92 -30.25
CA HIS A 632 -14.40 2.44 -30.44
C HIS A 632 -15.32 2.21 -29.25
N ARG A 633 -15.29 1.02 -28.62
CA ARG A 633 -16.21 0.68 -27.53
C ARG A 633 -15.96 1.50 -26.26
N TYR A 634 -14.71 1.77 -25.93
CA TYR A 634 -14.32 2.43 -24.68
C TYR A 634 -13.81 3.87 -24.87
N GLY A 635 -13.69 4.34 -26.12
CA GLY A 635 -13.15 5.66 -26.41
C GLY A 635 -11.65 5.79 -26.08
N PHE A 636 -10.91 4.68 -26.12
CA PHE A 636 -9.48 4.66 -25.80
C PHE A 636 -8.65 4.90 -27.05
N THR A 637 -7.49 5.55 -26.88
CA THR A 637 -6.57 5.81 -27.98
C THR A 637 -5.47 4.74 -28.00
N MET A 638 -5.21 4.14 -29.16
CA MET A 638 -4.08 3.22 -29.29
C MET A 638 -2.74 3.92 -29.07
N GLY A 639 -1.88 3.32 -28.25
CA GLY A 639 -0.53 3.83 -28.04
C GLY A 639 0.31 3.81 -29.34
N LYS A 640 1.27 4.72 -29.46
CA LYS A 640 2.13 4.84 -30.67
C LYS A 640 2.79 3.51 -31.07
N GLN A 641 3.27 2.75 -30.10
CA GLN A 641 3.87 1.43 -30.34
C GLN A 641 2.83 0.40 -30.79
N THR A 642 1.65 0.37 -30.17
CA THR A 642 0.52 -0.47 -30.60
C THR A 642 0.16 -0.20 -32.06
N ILE A 643 0.04 1.07 -32.45
CA ILE A 643 -0.22 1.48 -33.85
C ILE A 643 0.93 1.06 -34.77
N SER A 644 2.17 1.21 -34.33
CA SER A 644 3.33 0.81 -35.14
C SER A 644 3.41 -0.70 -35.38
N LEU A 645 2.93 -1.51 -34.44
CA LEU A 645 2.92 -2.97 -34.54
C LEU A 645 1.72 -3.50 -35.33
N LEU A 646 0.70 -2.66 -35.58
CA LEU A 646 -0.45 -2.98 -36.44
C LEU A 646 -0.17 -2.80 -37.93
N LYS A 647 0.88 -2.04 -38.27
CA LYS A 647 1.37 -1.85 -39.64
C LYS A 647 2.24 -3.02 -40.05
#